data_AF-A0A5P6NH01-F1
#
_entry.id   AF-A0A5P6NH01-F1
#
_cell.length_a   1.000
_cell.length_b   1.000
_cell.length_c   1.000
_cell.angle_alpha   90.00
_cell.angle_beta   90.00
_cell.angle_gamma   90.00
#
_symmetry.space_group_name_H-M   'P 1'
#
loop_
_entity.id
_entity.type
_entity.pdbx_description
1 polymer ?
#
loop_
_entity_poly.entity_id
_entity_poly.type
_entity_poly.pdbx_seq_one_letter_code
_entity_poly.pdbx_strand_id
1 'polypeptide(L)'
;MSDETNQRAWRFAVDRGGTFTDVVAVTPDGQLVTDKLLSENPGHYDDAASEAVRRLMAKHGAGPVAELRIGTTVATNALLERKGERLALAITRGFGDALRIGNQARPDIFARHIVLPEQLPAEVVEIDERVGADGTVLQPLDEADARATFARLRMDGFDALAIVLVHGWKYRDHEQLLAMLARDAGFAQVSVSHELAPLIRLVPRGDTSVVDAYLSPVLRRYTDTLQAGLPETESLRFMQSNGGLAEVGAFRGKDAILSGPAGGVVGMVAASEPLGHNRLIGFDMGGTSTDVAHYAGDFELTGDSVVAGVRVAAPMMQIHTVAAGGGSICHYDAGRFRVGPESAGADPGPACYRKGGPLTVTDCNLFLGRIDPAFFPSVFGPGGDQPLDRDASRTRLAEIAAVLPEERSLEEIAEGFLAIAVDSMANAIRKISVARGHDVTSYALACFGGAGGQHACRVADALGMETVLVHPLAGILSAYGIGLAPVKAIREVSLVRPLDEGFATELGALEEEARTALAQQGIAPDVVTIESRARLRFAGSDSVIAVTCSPDGEMDRTFRMLHRRQFGYSDDTAPIIVEALSVEASGTSGGLGEARAEPIPVRGEAEGGWSTVERASLSLGESVAGPVLVIDPASTTVVERGWEARLAEEGSLVLTRREALARDRAAGTEADPVRLEIFNNLFMAIAEEMGVVLQSTATSVNIKERLDFSCALFDAGGELIANAPHIPVHLGSMGDSIARVIEARGQARDGRGFHRGDAYMLNDPYRGGTHLPDITVIVPVFYSEDGNEPDAFVAARGHHSDVGGIAPGSMPPESRTIEEEGVLIDNALLVDAGRFLETEIRELLASARFPARNPDRNISDLRAQLAACTRGMELLHGAARDQGADVVSAYMAHVLANAEESVRGLLDRLSDGEFAYAMDNGAVVRAAIRIDHANRSAVFDFTGTSDQLPDNFNAPKSITRAAALYVVRTLVDDAIPMNDGCLRPVELIVPEGSMLNPRPGAAVVAGNVETSQVVTDTLFAATGQLAPSQGTMNNFTFGDGADQYYETICGGSGAGPDHPGTSAVQTHMTNSRLTDPEILETRLPVRVDGFALRHGSGGAGQYRGGDGVERRISFLAPMRANMLANRRAVAPRGIAGGSDAEPGRNWVERADGSREELGATGWADMRPGDRFVVLTPGGGGYGPHRPE
;
A
#
# COMPACT_ATOMS: atom_id res chain seq x y z
N MET A 1 30.33 26.34 -40.82
CA MET A 1 30.09 25.50 -42.01
C MET A 1 30.79 24.17 -41.80
N SER A 2 30.05 23.22 -41.24
CA SER A 2 30.26 21.79 -41.41
C SER A 2 28.86 21.19 -41.23
N ASP A 3 28.16 21.07 -42.35
CA ASP A 3 26.89 20.37 -42.45
C ASP A 3 27.00 19.03 -41.73
N GLU A 4 26.17 18.84 -40.71
CA GLU A 4 25.84 17.53 -40.19
C GLU A 4 25.29 16.71 -41.35
N THR A 5 26.09 15.77 -41.83
CA THR A 5 25.58 14.63 -42.56
C THR A 5 24.64 13.88 -41.62
N ASN A 6 23.36 14.24 -41.67
CA ASN A 6 22.27 13.47 -41.10
C ASN A 6 22.31 12.10 -41.80
N GLN A 7 23.03 11.14 -41.21
CA GLN A 7 23.11 9.79 -41.73
C GLN A 7 21.70 9.23 -41.75
N ARG A 8 21.22 8.89 -42.95
CA ARG A 8 19.95 8.22 -43.18
C ARG A 8 19.99 6.85 -42.48
N ALA A 9 19.50 6.80 -41.25
CA ALA A 9 19.54 5.62 -40.39
C ALA A 9 18.19 5.40 -39.73
N TRP A 10 17.89 4.14 -39.43
CA TRP A 10 16.71 3.75 -38.68
C TRP A 10 16.85 4.09 -37.19
N ARG A 11 15.73 4.47 -36.59
CA ARG A 11 15.59 4.60 -35.13
C ARG A 11 14.32 3.90 -34.68
N PHE A 12 14.43 3.03 -33.70
CA PHE A 12 13.33 2.22 -33.21
C PHE A 12 13.06 2.48 -31.73
N ALA A 13 11.79 2.49 -31.37
CA ALA A 13 11.30 2.50 -30.01
C ALA A 13 10.28 1.37 -29.84
N VAL A 14 10.53 0.49 -28.87
CA VAL A 14 9.76 -0.73 -28.67
C VAL A 14 9.26 -0.79 -27.24
N ASP A 15 7.97 -1.04 -27.05
CA ASP A 15 7.43 -1.45 -25.75
C ASP A 15 7.02 -2.92 -25.82
N ARG A 16 7.78 -3.78 -25.14
CA ARG A 16 7.47 -5.20 -25.02
C ARG A 16 6.58 -5.42 -23.80
N GLY A 17 5.27 -5.29 -24.01
CA GLY A 17 4.23 -5.61 -23.03
C GLY A 17 4.00 -7.12 -22.86
N GLY A 18 3.06 -7.50 -21.99
CA GLY A 18 2.71 -8.91 -21.75
C GLY A 18 1.98 -9.58 -22.91
N THR A 19 0.99 -8.90 -23.49
CA THR A 19 0.19 -9.44 -24.61
C THR A 19 0.74 -9.05 -25.97
N PHE A 20 1.08 -7.77 -26.15
CA PHE A 20 1.55 -7.21 -27.41
C PHE A 20 2.88 -6.48 -27.24
N THR A 21 3.67 -6.54 -28.31
CA THR A 21 4.87 -5.72 -28.49
C THR A 21 4.53 -4.61 -29.47
N ASP A 22 4.64 -3.39 -28.99
CA ASP A 22 4.29 -2.17 -29.70
C ASP A 22 5.56 -1.49 -30.20
N VAL A 23 5.58 -1.13 -31.48
CA VAL A 23 6.78 -0.57 -32.13
C VAL A 23 6.44 0.74 -32.82
N VAL A 24 7.27 1.74 -32.55
CA VAL A 24 7.32 3.01 -33.27
C VAL A 24 8.72 3.17 -33.84
N ALA A 25 8.84 3.47 -35.12
CA ALA A 25 10.13 3.65 -35.77
C ALA A 25 10.14 4.85 -36.70
N VAL A 26 11.30 5.47 -36.85
CA VAL A 26 11.59 6.46 -37.89
C VAL A 26 12.47 5.81 -38.94
N THR A 27 11.98 5.82 -40.18
CA THR A 27 12.68 5.32 -41.35
C THR A 27 13.89 6.23 -41.68
N PRO A 28 14.87 5.76 -42.47
CA PRO A 28 16.02 6.56 -42.90
C PRO A 28 15.68 7.84 -43.69
N ASP A 29 14.47 7.93 -44.24
CA ASP A 29 13.92 9.09 -44.96
C ASP A 29 13.01 9.97 -44.08
N GLY A 30 12.85 9.65 -42.78
CA GLY A 30 12.17 10.48 -41.79
C GLY A 30 10.68 10.20 -41.62
N GLN A 31 10.15 9.10 -42.15
CA GLN A 31 8.76 8.70 -41.98
C GLN A 31 8.57 7.94 -40.65
N LEU A 32 7.55 8.30 -39.88
CA LEU A 32 7.13 7.54 -38.71
C LEU A 32 6.27 6.34 -39.14
N VAL A 33 6.67 5.14 -38.74
CA VAL A 33 5.98 3.88 -39.03
C VAL A 33 5.77 3.08 -37.75
N THR A 34 4.73 2.27 -37.71
CA THR A 34 4.35 1.49 -36.53
C THR A 34 4.12 0.02 -36.89
N ASP A 35 4.31 -0.86 -35.92
CA ASP A 35 3.93 -2.28 -36.00
C ASP A 35 3.45 -2.76 -34.63
N LYS A 36 2.65 -3.83 -34.62
CA LYS A 36 2.13 -4.45 -33.39
C LYS A 36 2.15 -5.96 -33.55
N LEU A 37 2.90 -6.63 -32.69
CA LEU A 37 3.09 -8.09 -32.71
C LEU A 37 2.60 -8.70 -31.39
N LEU A 38 2.32 -10.00 -31.39
CA LEU A 38 2.14 -10.74 -30.13
C LEU A 38 3.51 -10.82 -29.43
N SER A 39 3.55 -10.56 -28.12
CA SER A 39 4.82 -10.56 -27.37
C SER A 39 5.47 -11.94 -27.29
N GLU A 40 4.66 -13.01 -27.36
CA GLU A 40 5.13 -14.40 -27.39
C GLU A 40 4.41 -15.14 -28.53
N ASN A 41 5.19 -15.64 -29.49
CA ASN A 41 4.67 -16.47 -30.59
C ASN A 41 5.72 -17.48 -31.10
N PRO A 42 6.08 -18.49 -30.29
CA PRO A 42 7.20 -19.40 -30.55
C PRO A 42 7.06 -20.24 -31.83
N GLY A 43 5.87 -20.29 -32.44
CA GLY A 43 5.66 -20.93 -33.75
C GLY A 43 6.07 -20.09 -34.95
N HIS A 44 6.36 -18.79 -34.76
CA HIS A 44 6.57 -17.84 -35.86
C HIS A 44 7.84 -16.99 -35.72
N TYR A 45 8.26 -16.64 -34.50
CA TYR A 45 9.48 -15.87 -34.24
C TYR A 45 9.98 -16.08 -32.81
N ASP A 46 11.29 -15.94 -32.61
CA ASP A 46 11.95 -16.14 -31.30
C ASP A 46 11.78 -14.92 -30.38
N ASP A 47 11.87 -13.71 -30.92
CA ASP A 47 11.68 -12.45 -30.19
C ASP A 47 10.90 -11.43 -31.04
N ALA A 48 9.89 -10.81 -30.43
CA ALA A 48 8.98 -9.90 -31.12
C ALA A 48 9.64 -8.57 -31.52
N ALA A 49 10.60 -8.06 -30.74
CA ALA A 49 11.26 -6.79 -31.01
C ALA A 49 12.16 -6.89 -32.25
N SER A 50 13.03 -7.91 -32.28
CA SER A 50 13.88 -8.20 -33.44
C SER A 50 13.08 -8.54 -34.70
N GLU A 51 11.98 -9.29 -34.57
CA GLU A 51 11.08 -9.58 -35.70
C GLU A 51 10.40 -8.33 -36.23
N ALA A 52 9.95 -7.42 -35.35
CA ALA A 52 9.34 -6.16 -35.76
C ALA A 52 10.32 -5.28 -36.53
N VAL A 53 11.57 -5.17 -36.05
CA VAL A 53 12.66 -4.50 -36.77
C VAL A 53 12.83 -5.09 -38.16
N ARG A 54 12.89 -6.43 -38.26
CA ARG A 54 13.02 -7.14 -39.55
C ARG A 54 11.84 -6.86 -40.49
N ARG A 55 10.59 -6.90 -40.00
CA ARG A 55 9.38 -6.64 -40.80
C ARG A 55 9.33 -5.21 -41.33
N LEU A 56 9.61 -4.23 -40.47
CA LEU A 56 9.58 -2.82 -40.83
C LEU A 56 10.67 -2.49 -41.86
N MET A 57 11.90 -2.98 -41.66
CA MET A 57 12.98 -2.82 -42.65
C MET A 57 12.67 -3.52 -43.98
N ALA A 58 12.06 -4.70 -43.95
CA ALA A 58 11.66 -5.40 -45.18
C ALA A 58 10.57 -4.65 -45.96
N LYS A 59 9.64 -3.99 -45.25
CA LYS A 59 8.50 -3.27 -45.85
C LYS A 59 8.86 -1.86 -46.32
N HIS A 60 9.71 -1.16 -45.58
CA HIS A 60 9.99 0.27 -45.81
C HIS A 60 11.44 0.56 -46.26
N GLY A 61 12.31 -0.45 -46.35
CA GLY A 61 13.66 -0.35 -46.92
C GLY A 61 14.78 -0.62 -45.91
N ALA A 62 15.91 -1.13 -46.42
CA ALA A 62 17.10 -1.43 -45.61
C ALA A 62 17.93 -0.17 -45.32
N GLY A 63 18.66 -0.18 -44.20
CA GLY A 63 19.58 0.89 -43.78
C GLY A 63 20.25 0.55 -42.45
N PRO A 64 21.28 1.32 -42.02
CA PRO A 64 21.89 1.15 -40.70
C PRO A 64 20.89 1.49 -39.59
N VAL A 65 21.02 0.87 -38.42
CA VAL A 65 20.23 1.20 -37.23
C VAL A 65 21.10 2.04 -36.30
N ALA A 66 20.79 3.32 -36.18
CA ALA A 66 21.53 4.21 -35.28
C ALA A 66 21.16 3.93 -33.82
N GLU A 67 19.90 3.59 -33.56
CA GLU A 67 19.42 3.45 -32.19
C GLU A 67 18.20 2.54 -32.10
N LEU A 68 18.21 1.66 -31.09
CA LEU A 68 17.04 0.92 -30.63
C LEU A 68 16.83 1.21 -29.14
N ARG A 69 15.64 1.74 -28.82
CA ARG A 69 15.18 1.99 -27.46
C ARG A 69 14.10 0.98 -27.10
N ILE A 70 14.17 0.38 -25.92
CA ILE A 70 13.23 -0.66 -25.54
C ILE A 70 12.79 -0.56 -24.08
N GLY A 71 11.47 -0.55 -23.86
CA GLY A 71 10.84 -0.85 -22.59
C GLY A 71 10.41 -2.31 -22.57
N THR A 72 10.48 -2.94 -21.40
CA THR A 72 10.17 -4.37 -21.32
C THR A 72 9.53 -4.75 -19.99
N THR A 73 8.54 -5.62 -20.08
CA THR A 73 7.90 -6.25 -18.92
C THR A 73 8.63 -7.51 -18.45
N VAL A 74 9.75 -7.91 -19.08
CA VAL A 74 10.48 -9.15 -18.74
C VAL A 74 10.86 -9.23 -17.25
N ALA A 75 11.39 -8.14 -16.67
CA ALA A 75 11.73 -8.09 -15.25
C ALA A 75 10.48 -8.19 -14.35
N THR A 76 9.45 -7.41 -14.67
CA THR A 76 8.17 -7.41 -13.93
C THR A 76 7.51 -8.79 -13.97
N ASN A 77 7.43 -9.42 -15.14
CA ASN A 77 6.84 -10.75 -15.32
C ASN A 77 7.68 -11.83 -14.64
N ALA A 78 9.01 -11.78 -14.74
CA ALA A 78 9.88 -12.71 -14.02
C ALA A 78 9.69 -12.61 -12.50
N LEU A 79 9.46 -11.40 -11.99
CA LEU A 79 9.17 -11.19 -10.56
C LEU A 79 7.78 -11.71 -10.16
N LEU A 80 6.75 -11.44 -10.97
CA LEU A 80 5.36 -11.87 -10.75
C LEU A 80 5.22 -13.40 -10.85
N GLU A 81 5.84 -14.01 -11.86
CA GLU A 81 5.77 -15.45 -12.14
C GLU A 81 6.82 -16.27 -11.38
N ARG A 82 7.66 -15.61 -10.57
CA ARG A 82 8.77 -16.24 -9.84
C ARG A 82 9.73 -17.02 -10.75
N LYS A 83 10.08 -16.44 -11.90
CA LYS A 83 11.00 -16.99 -12.92
C LYS A 83 12.33 -16.23 -13.02
N GLY A 84 12.84 -15.72 -11.90
CA GLY A 84 14.18 -15.14 -11.82
C GLY A 84 15.30 -16.13 -11.55
N GLU A 85 16.51 -15.63 -11.35
CA GLU A 85 17.70 -16.43 -11.07
C GLU A 85 17.66 -17.01 -9.66
N ARG A 86 18.07 -18.27 -9.50
CA ARG A 86 18.24 -18.85 -8.16
C ARG A 86 19.41 -18.16 -7.45
N LEU A 87 19.12 -17.43 -6.38
CA LEU A 87 20.13 -16.70 -5.60
C LEU A 87 20.26 -17.18 -4.16
N ALA A 88 21.42 -16.87 -3.56
CA ALA A 88 21.63 -16.89 -2.12
C ALA A 88 21.73 -15.46 -1.56
N LEU A 89 21.43 -15.28 -0.27
CA LEU A 89 21.61 -14.04 0.48
C LEU A 89 22.68 -14.24 1.56
N ALA A 90 23.70 -13.38 1.58
CA ALA A 90 24.65 -13.26 2.68
C ALA A 90 24.30 -12.06 3.54
N ILE A 91 24.02 -12.29 4.83
CA ILE A 91 23.55 -11.26 5.77
C ILE A 91 24.25 -11.36 7.12
N THR A 92 24.35 -10.26 7.87
CA THR A 92 24.90 -10.25 9.24
C THR A 92 24.25 -11.32 10.11
N ARG A 93 25.05 -12.06 10.90
CA ARG A 93 24.55 -13.07 11.84
C ARG A 93 23.55 -12.49 12.84
N GLY A 94 22.48 -13.25 13.11
CA GLY A 94 21.33 -12.84 13.92
C GLY A 94 20.21 -12.17 13.10
N PHE A 95 20.41 -11.97 11.79
CA PHE A 95 19.48 -11.29 10.90
C PHE A 95 19.10 -12.15 9.68
N GLY A 96 19.38 -13.45 9.69
CA GLY A 96 19.02 -14.38 8.60
C GLY A 96 17.54 -14.31 8.18
N ASP A 97 16.63 -14.09 9.13
CA ASP A 97 15.19 -13.98 8.86
C ASP A 97 14.68 -12.54 8.70
N ALA A 98 15.56 -11.53 8.71
CA ALA A 98 15.15 -10.13 8.75
C ALA A 98 14.23 -9.74 7.58
N LEU A 99 14.50 -10.22 6.36
CA LEU A 99 13.66 -9.94 5.19
C LEU A 99 12.34 -10.72 5.20
N ARG A 100 12.36 -11.93 5.79
CA ARG A 100 11.18 -12.79 5.97
C ARG A 100 10.23 -12.25 7.03
N ILE A 101 10.76 -11.68 8.11
CA ILE A 101 9.96 -11.01 9.12
C ILE A 101 9.52 -9.63 8.59
N GLY A 102 10.39 -8.94 7.87
CA GLY A 102 10.12 -7.63 7.27
C GLY A 102 9.72 -6.61 8.33
N ASN A 103 8.50 -6.10 8.23
CA ASN A 103 7.92 -5.17 9.20
C ASN A 103 6.86 -5.83 10.10
N GLN A 104 6.86 -7.17 10.21
CA GLN A 104 6.00 -8.05 11.02
C GLN A 104 4.47 -7.96 10.78
N ALA A 105 3.98 -7.00 10.00
CA ALA A 105 2.56 -6.79 9.75
C ALA A 105 1.99 -7.84 8.79
N ARG A 106 0.72 -8.22 8.99
CA ARG A 106 -0.03 -9.02 8.03
C ARG A 106 -0.61 -8.15 6.90
N PRO A 107 -0.58 -8.61 5.63
CA PRO A 107 -1.11 -7.86 4.49
C PRO A 107 -2.63 -7.63 4.54
N ASP A 108 -3.39 -8.67 4.88
CA ASP A 108 -4.84 -8.61 5.07
C ASP A 108 -5.18 -8.85 6.54
N ILE A 109 -5.81 -7.86 7.18
CA ILE A 109 -6.07 -7.92 8.61
C ILE A 109 -7.17 -8.90 9.01
N PHE A 110 -8.05 -9.27 8.08
CA PHE A 110 -9.22 -10.14 8.29
C PHE A 110 -9.01 -11.55 7.73
N ALA A 111 -7.84 -11.87 7.18
CA ALA A 111 -7.52 -13.21 6.72
C ALA A 111 -7.25 -14.17 7.90
N ARG A 112 -7.91 -15.34 7.90
CA ARG A 112 -7.59 -16.47 8.80
C ARG A 112 -6.29 -17.14 8.39
N HIS A 113 -6.15 -17.43 7.10
CA HIS A 113 -4.92 -17.90 6.50
C HIS A 113 -4.06 -16.70 6.08
N ILE A 114 -3.13 -16.31 6.95
CA ILE A 114 -2.26 -15.16 6.68
C ILE A 114 -1.19 -15.57 5.66
N VAL A 115 -1.32 -15.11 4.42
CA VAL A 115 -0.33 -15.36 3.37
C VAL A 115 0.66 -14.20 3.32
N LEU A 116 1.94 -14.47 3.61
CA LEU A 116 3.02 -13.51 3.45
C LEU A 116 3.63 -13.63 2.05
N PRO A 117 4.20 -12.53 1.51
CA PRO A 117 4.96 -12.60 0.27
C PRO A 117 6.08 -13.65 0.35
N GLU A 118 6.20 -14.43 -0.73
CA GLU A 118 7.27 -15.41 -0.88
C GLU A 118 8.65 -14.74 -0.86
N GLN A 119 9.63 -15.40 -0.23
CA GLN A 119 11.01 -14.96 -0.23
C GLN A 119 11.67 -15.34 -1.56
N LEU A 120 12.35 -14.38 -2.19
CA LEU A 120 13.14 -14.62 -3.40
C LEU A 120 14.42 -15.45 -3.18
N PRO A 121 15.20 -15.29 -2.09
CA PRO A 121 16.42 -16.07 -1.93
C PRO A 121 16.08 -17.52 -1.59
N ALA A 122 16.72 -18.46 -2.29
CA ALA A 122 16.54 -19.89 -2.04
C ALA A 122 17.43 -20.40 -0.89
N GLU A 123 18.47 -19.65 -0.52
CA GLU A 123 19.29 -19.91 0.66
C GLU A 123 19.73 -18.59 1.31
N VAL A 124 19.76 -18.55 2.64
CA VAL A 124 20.30 -17.44 3.41
C VAL A 124 21.47 -17.95 4.24
N VAL A 125 22.61 -17.25 4.18
CA VAL A 125 23.81 -17.53 4.96
C VAL A 125 24.14 -16.35 5.85
N GLU A 126 24.44 -16.65 7.11
CA GLU A 126 24.77 -15.65 8.12
C GLU A 126 26.28 -15.46 8.23
N ILE A 127 26.74 -14.24 8.00
CA ILE A 127 28.15 -13.84 8.06
C ILE A 127 28.52 -13.41 9.49
N ASP A 128 29.61 -13.98 10.01
CA ASP A 128 30.15 -13.63 11.33
C ASP A 128 30.92 -12.31 11.26
N GLU A 129 30.19 -11.21 11.43
CA GLU A 129 30.67 -9.83 11.33
C GLU A 129 29.69 -8.92 12.08
N ARG A 130 30.16 -7.80 12.64
CA ARG A 130 29.28 -6.72 13.10
C ARG A 130 29.97 -5.36 13.19
N VAL A 131 29.37 -4.33 12.58
CA VAL A 131 29.66 -2.90 12.83
C VAL A 131 28.54 -2.24 13.65
N GLY A 132 28.89 -1.32 14.56
CA GLY A 132 27.94 -0.48 15.30
C GLY A 132 27.51 0.77 14.51
N ALA A 133 26.42 1.44 14.93
CA ALA A 133 25.93 2.66 14.28
C ALA A 133 26.97 3.82 14.25
N ASP A 134 27.91 3.82 15.21
CA ASP A 134 29.02 4.76 15.35
C ASP A 134 30.27 4.37 14.53
N GLY A 135 30.26 3.21 13.87
CA GLY A 135 31.38 2.70 13.06
C GLY A 135 32.36 1.84 13.83
N THR A 136 32.12 1.60 15.12
CA THR A 136 32.94 0.67 15.90
C THR A 136 32.77 -0.75 15.36
N VAL A 137 33.87 -1.40 14.98
CA VAL A 137 33.86 -2.83 14.62
C VAL A 137 33.69 -3.65 15.89
N LEU A 138 32.49 -4.20 16.07
CA LEU A 138 32.11 -5.01 17.23
C LEU A 138 32.53 -6.47 17.06
N GLN A 139 32.45 -6.99 15.83
CA GLN A 139 32.92 -8.30 15.44
C GLN A 139 33.62 -8.19 14.07
N PRO A 140 34.93 -8.48 13.97
CA PRO A 140 35.63 -8.49 12.68
C PRO A 140 35.06 -9.56 11.74
N LEU A 141 35.11 -9.30 10.44
CA LEU A 141 34.71 -10.27 9.42
C LEU A 141 35.60 -11.52 9.44
N ASP A 142 34.99 -12.71 9.58
CA ASP A 142 35.69 -13.99 9.34
C ASP A 142 35.78 -14.29 7.84
N GLU A 143 36.89 -13.86 7.23
CA GLU A 143 37.15 -14.09 5.80
C GLU A 143 37.29 -15.57 5.43
N ALA A 144 37.81 -16.41 6.34
CA ALA A 144 38.06 -17.81 6.05
C ALA A 144 36.73 -18.59 5.98
N ASP A 145 35.83 -18.32 6.93
CA ASP A 145 34.48 -18.85 6.91
C ASP A 145 33.67 -18.34 5.70
N ALA A 146 33.76 -17.03 5.39
CA ALA A 146 33.09 -16.46 4.22
C ALA A 146 33.54 -17.13 2.90
N ARG A 147 34.86 -17.35 2.71
CA ARG A 147 35.39 -18.07 1.54
C ARG A 147 34.86 -19.50 1.47
N ALA A 148 34.84 -20.22 2.58
CA ALA A 148 34.35 -21.60 2.62
C ALA A 148 32.85 -21.67 2.30
N THR A 149 32.06 -20.76 2.87
CA THR A 149 30.62 -20.63 2.64
C THR A 149 30.32 -20.32 1.17
N PHE A 150 31.02 -19.36 0.57
CA PHE A 150 30.85 -19.01 -0.84
C PHE A 150 31.26 -20.15 -1.78
N ALA A 151 32.36 -20.86 -1.50
CA ALA A 151 32.73 -22.04 -2.27
C ALA A 151 31.67 -23.14 -2.22
N ARG A 152 31.06 -23.37 -1.04
CA ARG A 152 29.95 -24.32 -0.87
C ARG A 152 28.73 -23.91 -1.70
N LEU A 153 28.28 -22.66 -1.62
CA LEU A 153 27.15 -22.16 -2.40
C LEU A 153 27.38 -22.34 -3.92
N ARG A 154 28.61 -22.13 -4.41
CA ARG A 154 28.95 -22.40 -5.80
C ARG A 154 28.84 -23.89 -6.16
N MET A 155 29.29 -24.78 -5.27
CA MET A 155 29.12 -26.23 -5.45
C MET A 155 27.63 -26.64 -5.44
N ASP A 156 26.79 -25.94 -4.68
CA ASP A 156 25.34 -26.16 -4.60
C ASP A 156 24.56 -25.54 -5.79
N GLY A 157 25.29 -24.91 -6.74
CA GLY A 157 24.77 -24.41 -8.01
C GLY A 157 24.20 -23.00 -7.96
N PHE A 158 24.57 -22.19 -6.97
CA PHE A 158 24.15 -20.77 -6.91
C PHE A 158 25.07 -19.89 -7.74
N ASP A 159 24.56 -19.28 -8.80
CA ASP A 159 25.32 -18.35 -9.66
C ASP A 159 25.13 -16.87 -9.27
N ALA A 160 24.13 -16.56 -8.44
CA ALA A 160 23.81 -15.22 -7.96
C ALA A 160 23.88 -15.11 -6.42
N LEU A 161 24.45 -14.01 -5.93
CA LEU A 161 24.58 -13.71 -4.51
C LEU A 161 24.18 -12.25 -4.22
N ALA A 162 23.30 -12.04 -3.24
CA ALA A 162 23.08 -10.74 -2.63
C ALA A 162 23.86 -10.62 -1.31
N ILE A 163 24.48 -9.47 -1.03
CA ILE A 163 25.26 -9.22 0.19
C ILE A 163 24.67 -7.99 0.90
N VAL A 164 24.25 -8.17 2.16
CA VAL A 164 23.56 -7.14 2.94
C VAL A 164 24.03 -7.18 4.40
N LEU A 165 24.81 -6.21 4.84
CA LEU A 165 25.26 -6.10 6.23
C LEU A 165 24.55 -4.96 6.98
N VAL A 166 24.36 -5.12 8.29
CA VAL A 166 23.83 -4.06 9.16
C VAL A 166 24.83 -2.92 9.24
N HIS A 167 24.33 -1.70 9.04
CA HIS A 167 25.08 -0.44 8.83
C HIS A 167 26.00 -0.42 7.60
N GLY A 168 25.85 -1.41 6.69
CA GLY A 168 26.63 -1.49 5.43
C GLY A 168 26.45 -0.28 4.50
N TRP A 169 25.31 0.44 4.63
CA TRP A 169 25.06 1.69 3.90
C TRP A 169 26.11 2.78 4.19
N LYS A 170 26.63 2.81 5.42
CA LYS A 170 27.60 3.79 5.92
C LYS A 170 29.02 3.23 6.03
N TYR A 171 29.17 2.02 6.56
CA TYR A 171 30.47 1.38 6.78
C TYR A 171 30.63 0.19 5.84
N ARG A 172 31.34 0.43 4.72
CA ARG A 172 31.26 -0.41 3.51
C ARG A 172 32.35 -1.49 3.43
N ASP A 173 33.40 -1.38 4.23
CA ASP A 173 34.63 -2.18 4.09
C ASP A 173 34.36 -3.70 4.07
N HIS A 174 33.50 -4.19 4.97
CA HIS A 174 33.17 -5.61 5.03
C HIS A 174 32.33 -6.08 3.83
N GLU A 175 31.36 -5.29 3.36
CA GLU A 175 30.60 -5.63 2.15
C GLU A 175 31.50 -5.66 0.91
N GLN A 176 32.43 -4.71 0.79
CA GLN A 176 33.39 -4.67 -0.32
C GLN A 176 34.29 -5.90 -0.34
N LEU A 177 34.80 -6.30 0.82
CA LEU A 177 35.63 -7.49 0.96
C LEU A 177 34.83 -8.76 0.62
N LEU A 178 33.62 -8.93 1.16
CA LEU A 178 32.74 -10.06 0.79
C LEU A 178 32.45 -10.11 -0.71
N ALA A 179 32.23 -8.96 -1.36
CA ALA A 179 32.00 -8.91 -2.80
C ALA A 179 33.22 -9.38 -3.60
N MET A 180 34.44 -9.03 -3.18
CA MET A 180 35.67 -9.57 -3.77
C MET A 180 35.75 -11.09 -3.59
N LEU A 181 35.49 -11.59 -2.36
CA LEU A 181 35.51 -13.04 -2.07
C LEU A 181 34.49 -13.82 -2.91
N ALA A 182 33.29 -13.29 -3.09
CA ALA A 182 32.25 -13.90 -3.91
C ALA A 182 32.65 -13.94 -5.40
N ARG A 183 33.21 -12.84 -5.93
CA ARG A 183 33.72 -12.81 -7.30
C ARG A 183 34.87 -13.81 -7.51
N ASP A 184 35.80 -13.92 -6.55
CA ASP A 184 36.87 -14.92 -6.56
C ASP A 184 36.35 -16.37 -6.53
N ALA A 185 35.24 -16.61 -5.83
CA ALA A 185 34.56 -17.90 -5.82
C ALA A 185 33.85 -18.23 -7.16
N GLY A 186 33.69 -17.24 -8.05
CA GLY A 186 33.13 -17.43 -9.38
C GLY A 186 31.62 -17.27 -9.48
N PHE A 187 31.00 -16.46 -8.61
CA PHE A 187 29.61 -16.02 -8.79
C PHE A 187 29.50 -15.14 -10.05
N ALA A 188 28.50 -15.39 -10.90
CA ALA A 188 28.27 -14.61 -12.12
C ALA A 188 27.53 -13.28 -11.82
N GLN A 189 26.73 -13.26 -10.76
CA GLN A 189 26.05 -12.06 -10.26
C GLN A 189 26.37 -11.87 -8.77
N VAL A 190 26.87 -10.68 -8.42
CA VAL A 190 27.04 -10.24 -7.03
C VAL A 190 26.39 -8.87 -6.89
N SER A 191 25.34 -8.80 -6.09
CA SER A 191 24.58 -7.58 -5.79
C SER A 191 24.88 -7.13 -4.35
N VAL A 192 25.53 -5.98 -4.19
CA VAL A 192 26.01 -5.49 -2.90
C VAL A 192 25.14 -4.32 -2.44
N SER A 193 24.69 -4.36 -1.19
CA SER A 193 23.63 -3.47 -0.73
C SER A 193 23.99 -1.99 -0.78
N HIS A 194 25.20 -1.60 -0.36
CA HIS A 194 25.65 -0.21 -0.42
C HIS A 194 25.93 0.30 -1.85
N GLU A 195 26.14 -0.57 -2.83
CA GLU A 195 26.34 -0.17 -4.24
C GLU A 195 24.99 0.12 -4.91
N LEU A 196 23.93 -0.57 -4.49
CA LEU A 196 22.62 -0.55 -5.15
C LEU A 196 21.65 0.45 -4.51
N ALA A 197 21.61 0.48 -3.18
CA ALA A 197 20.73 1.34 -2.40
C ALA A 197 21.50 1.82 -1.15
N PRO A 198 22.38 2.85 -1.28
CA PRO A 198 23.18 3.40 -0.18
C PRO A 198 22.36 4.24 0.82
N LEU A 199 21.21 3.71 1.21
CA LEU A 199 20.24 4.31 2.11
C LEU A 199 20.20 3.52 3.42
N ILE A 200 19.96 4.23 4.52
CA ILE A 200 19.65 3.62 5.82
C ILE A 200 18.37 2.76 5.73
N ARG A 201 18.25 1.79 6.64
CA ARG A 201 17.21 0.74 6.78
C ARG A 201 17.63 -0.58 6.16
N LEU A 202 17.80 -1.61 7.01
CA LEU A 202 18.26 -2.93 6.63
C LEU A 202 17.26 -3.64 5.70
N VAL A 203 15.97 -3.63 6.04
CA VAL A 203 14.97 -4.45 5.34
C VAL A 203 14.73 -3.96 3.91
N PRO A 204 14.37 -2.68 3.66
CA PRO A 204 14.15 -2.20 2.29
C PRO A 204 15.40 -2.29 1.42
N ARG A 205 16.59 -1.99 1.99
CA ARG A 205 17.87 -2.11 1.28
C ARG A 205 18.18 -3.56 0.93
N GLY A 206 17.90 -4.50 1.84
CA GLY A 206 18.09 -5.92 1.61
C GLY A 206 17.17 -6.47 0.53
N ASP A 207 15.88 -6.14 0.57
CA ASP A 207 14.92 -6.56 -0.46
C ASP A 207 15.31 -6.04 -1.86
N THR A 208 15.74 -4.78 -1.98
CA THR A 208 16.25 -4.23 -3.27
C THR A 208 17.46 -5.02 -3.79
N SER A 209 18.38 -5.38 -2.90
CA SER A 209 19.61 -6.10 -3.26
C SER A 209 19.31 -7.52 -3.75
N VAL A 210 18.35 -8.18 -3.11
CA VAL A 210 17.83 -9.50 -3.49
C VAL A 210 17.11 -9.43 -4.84
N VAL A 211 16.26 -8.42 -5.06
CA VAL A 211 15.55 -8.20 -6.32
C VAL A 211 16.53 -7.99 -7.48
N ASP A 212 17.57 -7.20 -7.28
CA ASP A 212 18.60 -6.99 -8.31
C ASP A 212 19.32 -8.30 -8.66
N ALA A 213 19.78 -9.06 -7.65
CA ALA A 213 20.43 -10.35 -7.87
C ALA A 213 19.52 -11.36 -8.58
N TYR A 214 18.22 -11.33 -8.29
CA TYR A 214 17.20 -12.20 -8.90
C TYR A 214 16.95 -11.85 -10.38
N LEU A 215 16.89 -10.56 -10.73
CA LEU A 215 16.42 -10.09 -12.03
C LEU A 215 17.54 -9.76 -13.02
N SER A 216 18.70 -9.26 -12.57
CA SER A 216 19.81 -8.89 -13.45
C SER A 216 20.28 -10.01 -14.38
N PRO A 217 20.39 -11.29 -13.96
CA PRO A 217 20.75 -12.39 -14.86
C PRO A 217 19.71 -12.65 -15.94
N VAL A 218 18.41 -12.53 -15.62
CA VAL A 218 17.31 -12.67 -16.59
C VAL A 218 17.41 -11.59 -17.65
N LEU A 219 17.62 -10.35 -17.22
CA LEU A 219 17.77 -9.21 -18.13
C LEU A 219 18.97 -9.39 -19.05
N ARG A 220 20.14 -9.82 -18.53
CA ARG A 220 21.33 -10.07 -19.36
C ARG A 220 21.07 -11.12 -20.44
N ARG A 221 20.43 -12.25 -20.10
CA ARG A 221 20.06 -13.27 -21.10
C ARG A 221 19.16 -12.69 -22.19
N TYR A 222 18.19 -11.86 -21.80
CA TYR A 222 17.31 -11.19 -22.75
C TYR A 222 18.08 -10.21 -23.64
N THR A 223 18.93 -9.35 -23.07
CA THR A 223 19.72 -8.39 -23.84
C THR A 223 20.66 -9.09 -24.81
N ASP A 224 21.30 -10.19 -24.39
CA ASP A 224 22.21 -10.96 -25.24
C ASP A 224 21.46 -11.61 -26.41
N THR A 225 20.28 -12.18 -26.17
CA THR A 225 19.43 -12.79 -27.20
C THR A 225 18.94 -11.75 -28.20
N LEU A 226 18.47 -10.60 -27.69
CA LEU A 226 18.02 -9.50 -28.52
C LEU A 226 19.16 -8.96 -29.40
N GLN A 227 20.33 -8.72 -28.83
CA GLN A 227 21.51 -8.26 -29.58
C GLN A 227 21.92 -9.25 -30.68
N ALA A 228 21.84 -10.56 -30.42
CA ALA A 228 22.15 -11.58 -31.42
C ALA A 228 21.15 -11.63 -32.58
N GLY A 229 19.89 -11.23 -32.36
CA GLY A 229 18.82 -11.20 -33.37
C GLY A 229 18.72 -9.90 -34.17
N LEU A 230 19.41 -8.84 -33.76
CA LEU A 230 19.35 -7.53 -34.39
C LEU A 230 20.44 -7.34 -35.47
N PRO A 231 20.17 -6.50 -36.49
CA PRO A 231 21.24 -5.99 -37.36
C PRO A 231 22.22 -5.12 -36.55
N GLU A 232 23.40 -4.84 -37.12
CA GLU A 232 24.40 -3.96 -36.51
C GLU A 232 23.75 -2.62 -36.09
N THR A 233 23.72 -2.38 -34.78
CA THR A 233 23.02 -1.28 -34.13
C THR A 233 24.01 -0.47 -33.31
N GLU A 234 24.11 0.83 -33.54
CA GLU A 234 25.13 1.68 -32.90
C GLU A 234 24.86 1.88 -31.39
N SER A 235 23.59 1.97 -30.97
CA SER A 235 23.19 2.13 -29.57
C SER A 235 21.94 1.33 -29.20
N LEU A 236 21.98 0.66 -28.05
CA LEU A 236 20.88 -0.17 -27.54
C LEU A 236 20.55 0.22 -26.10
N ARG A 237 19.39 0.84 -25.91
CA ARG A 237 19.01 1.48 -24.64
C ARG A 237 17.74 0.90 -24.08
N PHE A 238 17.71 0.74 -22.77
CA PHE A 238 16.61 0.15 -22.02
C PHE A 238 15.93 1.19 -21.14
N MET A 239 14.61 1.18 -21.15
CA MET A 239 13.80 2.03 -20.29
C MET A 239 13.94 1.58 -18.83
N GLN A 240 14.12 2.56 -17.95
CA GLN A 240 14.19 2.38 -16.52
C GLN A 240 12.89 2.84 -15.86
N SER A 241 12.64 2.35 -14.64
CA SER A 241 11.48 2.71 -13.83
C SER A 241 11.38 4.20 -13.52
N ASN A 242 12.49 4.95 -13.56
CA ASN A 242 12.53 6.40 -13.34
C ASN A 242 12.16 7.23 -14.60
N GLY A 243 11.76 6.55 -15.69
CA GLY A 243 11.42 7.12 -17.01
C GLY A 243 12.60 7.66 -17.80
N GLY A 244 13.83 7.29 -17.43
CA GLY A 244 15.02 7.47 -18.23
C GLY A 244 15.46 6.19 -18.94
N LEU A 245 16.36 6.33 -19.90
CA LEU A 245 17.02 5.24 -20.59
C LEU A 245 18.40 4.97 -19.97
N ALA A 246 18.85 3.71 -20.06
CA ALA A 246 20.22 3.30 -19.78
C ALA A 246 20.76 2.37 -20.87
N GLU A 247 22.06 2.45 -21.16
CA GLU A 247 22.74 1.47 -22.03
C GLU A 247 22.77 0.07 -21.36
N VAL A 248 22.88 -1.00 -22.16
CA VAL A 248 22.86 -2.41 -21.72
C VAL A 248 23.73 -2.66 -20.47
N GLY A 249 24.95 -2.14 -20.44
CA GLY A 249 25.90 -2.36 -19.34
C GLY A 249 25.56 -1.62 -18.04
N ALA A 250 24.73 -0.59 -18.10
CA ALA A 250 24.28 0.21 -16.96
C ALA A 250 22.89 -0.21 -16.46
N PHE A 251 22.18 -1.06 -17.21
CA PHE A 251 20.82 -1.50 -16.89
C PHE A 251 20.81 -2.59 -15.80
N ARG A 252 20.05 -2.37 -14.74
CA ARG A 252 20.02 -3.21 -13.52
C ARG A 252 18.64 -3.80 -13.28
N GLY A 253 18.58 -4.92 -12.55
CA GLY A 253 17.34 -5.65 -12.27
C GLY A 253 16.32 -4.81 -11.54
N LYS A 254 16.77 -4.09 -10.51
CA LYS A 254 15.93 -3.20 -9.69
C LYS A 254 15.31 -2.04 -10.48
N ASP A 255 15.99 -1.58 -11.54
CA ASP A 255 15.60 -0.39 -12.33
C ASP A 255 14.74 -0.76 -13.55
N ALA A 256 14.47 -2.04 -13.79
CA ALA A 256 13.72 -2.52 -14.94
C ALA A 256 12.22 -2.73 -14.65
N ILE A 257 11.85 -2.73 -13.37
CA ILE A 257 10.50 -3.05 -12.88
C ILE A 257 9.55 -1.92 -13.27
N LEU A 258 8.41 -2.23 -13.90
CA LEU A 258 7.45 -1.22 -14.40
C LEU A 258 8.04 -0.21 -15.41
N SER A 259 9.09 -0.59 -16.15
CA SER A 259 9.71 0.29 -17.16
C SER A 259 8.79 0.64 -18.35
N GLY A 260 7.92 -0.28 -18.78
CA GLY A 260 6.95 -0.03 -19.85
C GLY A 260 5.96 1.10 -19.50
N PRO A 261 5.22 1.00 -18.38
CA PRO A 261 4.35 2.07 -17.89
C PRO A 261 5.06 3.42 -17.69
N ALA A 262 6.33 3.42 -17.24
CA ALA A 262 7.13 4.65 -17.16
C ALA A 262 7.30 5.31 -18.55
N GLY A 263 7.41 4.52 -19.61
CA GLY A 263 7.34 4.98 -21.00
C GLY A 263 6.03 5.65 -21.35
N GLY A 264 4.91 5.08 -20.90
CA GLY A 264 3.59 5.70 -21.04
C GLY A 264 3.51 7.08 -20.40
N VAL A 265 4.06 7.23 -19.19
CA VAL A 265 4.13 8.52 -18.47
C VAL A 265 5.00 9.54 -19.21
N VAL A 266 6.16 9.15 -19.75
CA VAL A 266 6.96 10.04 -20.60
C VAL A 266 6.18 10.45 -21.85
N GLY A 267 5.51 9.48 -22.49
CA GLY A 267 4.72 9.70 -23.70
C GLY A 267 3.54 10.64 -23.48
N MET A 268 2.82 10.50 -22.36
CA MET A 268 1.66 11.35 -22.04
C MET A 268 2.08 12.82 -21.84
N VAL A 269 3.23 13.06 -21.22
CA VAL A 269 3.75 14.41 -20.98
C VAL A 269 4.18 15.02 -22.31
N ALA A 270 5.00 14.30 -23.08
CA ALA A 270 5.50 14.80 -24.36
C ALA A 270 4.38 15.01 -25.41
N ALA A 271 3.32 14.19 -25.38
CA ALA A 271 2.16 14.38 -26.23
C ALA A 271 1.26 15.56 -25.83
N SER A 272 1.28 15.96 -24.55
CA SER A 272 0.42 17.02 -24.02
C SER A 272 1.07 18.41 -24.02
N GLU A 273 2.40 18.48 -23.99
CA GLU A 273 3.15 19.75 -23.99
C GLU A 273 2.85 20.64 -25.21
N PRO A 274 2.80 20.12 -26.46
CA PRO A 274 2.44 20.93 -27.64
C PRO A 274 1.02 21.51 -27.57
N LEU A 275 0.13 20.89 -26.80
CA LEU A 275 -1.24 21.33 -26.57
C LEU A 275 -1.33 22.40 -25.45
N GLY A 276 -0.22 22.75 -24.80
CA GLY A 276 -0.17 23.74 -23.73
C GLY A 276 -0.60 23.21 -22.36
N HIS A 277 -0.67 21.89 -22.17
CA HIS A 277 -1.07 21.27 -20.91
C HIS A 277 0.14 20.72 -20.15
N ASN A 278 0.42 21.28 -18.97
CA ASN A 278 1.51 20.89 -18.07
C ASN A 278 1.03 20.35 -16.70
N ARG A 279 -0.29 20.17 -16.56
CA ARG A 279 -0.96 19.61 -15.39
C ARG A 279 -1.88 18.49 -15.85
N LEU A 280 -1.45 17.25 -15.62
CA LEU A 280 -2.00 16.05 -16.24
C LEU A 280 -2.30 14.97 -15.20
N ILE A 281 -3.37 14.23 -15.46
CA ILE A 281 -3.59 12.90 -14.91
C ILE A 281 -3.43 11.91 -16.07
N GLY A 282 -2.46 11.01 -15.97
CA GLY A 282 -2.31 9.87 -16.88
C GLY A 282 -3.37 8.83 -16.60
N PHE A 283 -3.98 8.32 -17.68
CA PHE A 283 -4.99 7.26 -17.64
C PHE A 283 -4.70 6.25 -18.74
N ASP A 284 -3.96 5.20 -18.40
CA ASP A 284 -3.64 4.08 -19.29
C ASP A 284 -4.53 2.89 -18.97
N MET A 285 -5.54 2.62 -19.80
CA MET A 285 -6.41 1.46 -19.56
C MET A 285 -6.17 0.39 -20.62
N GLY A 286 -5.72 -0.77 -20.14
CA GLY A 286 -5.53 -1.98 -20.92
C GLY A 286 -6.65 -3.01 -20.74
N GLY A 287 -6.34 -4.26 -21.11
CA GLY A 287 -7.26 -5.38 -20.95
C GLY A 287 -7.34 -5.92 -19.51
N THR A 288 -6.32 -5.72 -18.68
CA THR A 288 -6.27 -6.34 -17.33
C THR A 288 -6.36 -5.30 -16.22
N SER A 289 -5.75 -4.14 -16.41
CA SER A 289 -5.59 -3.10 -15.41
C SER A 289 -5.65 -1.71 -16.03
N THR A 290 -5.70 -0.71 -15.15
CA THR A 290 -5.51 0.70 -15.49
C THR A 290 -4.33 1.25 -14.69
N ASP A 291 -3.37 1.88 -15.35
CA ASP A 291 -2.27 2.60 -14.72
C ASP A 291 -2.56 4.10 -14.70
N VAL A 292 -2.44 4.71 -13.53
CA VAL A 292 -2.66 6.15 -13.32
C VAL A 292 -1.42 6.84 -12.78
N ALA A 293 -1.14 8.04 -13.27
CA ALA A 293 0.01 8.85 -12.90
C ALA A 293 -0.37 10.33 -12.79
N HIS A 294 0.35 11.09 -11.98
CA HIS A 294 0.18 12.54 -11.83
C HIS A 294 1.41 13.28 -12.37
N TYR A 295 1.18 14.40 -13.06
CA TYR A 295 2.24 15.28 -13.54
C TYR A 295 1.81 16.75 -13.40
N ALA A 296 2.67 17.57 -12.80
CA ALA A 296 2.43 19.00 -12.61
C ALA A 296 3.73 19.82 -12.77
N GLY A 297 4.36 19.69 -13.94
CA GLY A 297 5.63 20.34 -14.28
C GLY A 297 6.87 19.49 -14.03
N ASP A 298 6.79 18.52 -13.10
CA ASP A 298 7.86 17.56 -12.80
C ASP A 298 7.31 16.12 -12.75
N PHE A 299 8.16 15.14 -13.07
CA PHE A 299 7.83 13.73 -12.88
C PHE A 299 7.89 13.35 -11.40
N GLU A 300 6.81 12.79 -10.87
CA GLU A 300 6.80 12.29 -9.50
C GLU A 300 7.54 10.96 -9.39
N LEU A 301 8.53 10.92 -8.51
CA LEU A 301 9.27 9.70 -8.18
C LEU A 301 8.92 9.25 -6.76
N THR A 302 8.76 7.94 -6.57
CA THR A 302 8.77 7.30 -5.26
C THR A 302 10.12 6.63 -5.01
N GLY A 303 10.58 6.67 -3.76
CA GLY A 303 11.80 5.98 -3.32
C GLY A 303 11.55 4.58 -2.77
N ASP A 304 10.31 4.25 -2.42
CA ASP A 304 9.90 2.95 -1.87
C ASP A 304 8.64 2.48 -2.62
N SER A 305 8.64 1.25 -3.13
CA SER A 305 7.46 0.62 -3.72
C SER A 305 7.34 -0.85 -3.30
N VAL A 306 6.17 -1.45 -3.51
CA VAL A 306 5.96 -2.89 -3.35
C VAL A 306 5.44 -3.43 -4.68
N VAL A 307 6.18 -4.35 -5.29
CA VAL A 307 5.83 -5.00 -6.55
C VAL A 307 5.87 -6.51 -6.36
N ALA A 308 4.79 -7.21 -6.72
CA ALA A 308 4.64 -8.66 -6.50
C ALA A 308 4.91 -9.10 -5.04
N GLY A 309 4.54 -8.25 -4.08
CA GLY A 309 4.76 -8.45 -2.65
C GLY A 309 6.20 -8.19 -2.17
N VAL A 310 7.12 -7.81 -3.05
CA VAL A 310 8.52 -7.52 -2.72
C VAL A 310 8.75 -6.01 -2.63
N ARG A 311 9.43 -5.57 -1.57
CA ARG A 311 9.76 -4.15 -1.36
C ARG A 311 10.95 -3.76 -2.24
N VAL A 312 10.87 -2.60 -2.88
CA VAL A 312 11.94 -2.07 -3.72
C VAL A 312 12.18 -0.61 -3.32
N ALA A 313 13.34 -0.37 -2.72
CA ALA A 313 13.85 0.95 -2.39
C ALA A 313 14.75 1.48 -3.53
N ALA A 314 14.12 1.99 -4.59
CA ALA A 314 14.79 2.59 -5.76
C ALA A 314 13.94 3.72 -6.35
N PRO A 315 14.53 4.75 -6.99
CA PRO A 315 13.77 5.79 -7.66
C PRO A 315 12.92 5.22 -8.81
N MET A 316 11.61 5.33 -8.69
CA MET A 316 10.65 4.85 -9.68
C MET A 316 9.57 5.92 -9.92
N MET A 317 9.09 6.05 -11.15
CA MET A 317 7.92 6.88 -11.43
C MET A 317 6.74 6.38 -10.61
N GLN A 318 6.04 7.33 -10.00
CA GLN A 318 4.89 7.01 -9.17
C GLN A 318 3.68 6.69 -10.04
N ILE A 319 3.53 5.40 -10.32
CA ILE A 319 2.43 4.84 -11.09
C ILE A 319 1.60 3.99 -10.15
N HIS A 320 0.29 4.22 -10.15
CA HIS A 320 -0.65 3.43 -9.36
C HIS A 320 -1.49 2.57 -10.30
N THR A 321 -1.40 1.26 -10.15
CA THR A 321 -2.18 0.30 -10.93
C THR A 321 -3.49 -0.02 -10.23
N VAL A 322 -4.59 -0.06 -10.99
CA VAL A 322 -5.92 -0.43 -10.55
C VAL A 322 -6.32 -1.73 -11.22
N ALA A 323 -6.91 -2.66 -10.46
CA ALA A 323 -7.46 -3.92 -10.97
C ALA A 323 -8.79 -3.73 -11.73
N ALA A 324 -8.88 -2.66 -12.53
CA ALA A 324 -9.99 -2.31 -13.38
C ALA A 324 -9.46 -2.15 -14.80
N GLY A 325 -9.83 -3.06 -15.70
CA GLY A 325 -9.44 -3.06 -17.12
C GLY A 325 -10.57 -3.61 -17.97
N GLY A 326 -10.37 -3.70 -19.28
CA GLY A 326 -11.40 -4.20 -20.19
C GLY A 326 -11.88 -5.63 -19.85
N GLY A 327 -11.02 -6.46 -19.29
CA GLY A 327 -11.28 -7.87 -18.94
C GLY A 327 -11.64 -8.08 -17.48
N SER A 328 -11.83 -7.03 -16.67
CA SER A 328 -12.29 -7.18 -15.28
C SER A 328 -13.64 -7.88 -15.25
N ILE A 329 -13.76 -8.89 -14.39
CA ILE A 329 -14.93 -9.77 -14.32
C ILE A 329 -16.09 -9.06 -13.63
N CYS A 330 -17.27 -9.10 -14.26
CA CYS A 330 -18.51 -8.53 -13.75
C CYS A 330 -19.40 -9.64 -13.15
N HIS A 331 -19.80 -9.51 -11.89
CA HIS A 331 -20.64 -10.50 -11.20
C HIS A 331 -21.60 -9.87 -10.19
N TYR A 332 -22.61 -10.63 -9.77
CA TYR A 332 -23.58 -10.25 -8.73
C TYR A 332 -23.52 -11.25 -7.58
N ASP A 333 -23.31 -10.76 -6.37
CA ASP A 333 -23.19 -11.57 -5.16
C ASP A 333 -23.59 -10.78 -3.91
N ALA A 334 -24.11 -11.46 -2.89
CA ALA A 334 -24.55 -10.89 -1.60
C ALA A 334 -25.38 -9.59 -1.73
N GLY A 335 -26.25 -9.53 -2.73
CA GLY A 335 -27.14 -8.39 -2.96
C GLY A 335 -26.53 -7.22 -3.74
N ARG A 336 -25.28 -7.30 -4.23
CA ARG A 336 -24.54 -6.18 -4.85
C ARG A 336 -23.89 -6.57 -6.19
N PHE A 337 -23.73 -5.59 -7.07
CA PHE A 337 -22.92 -5.73 -8.29
C PHE A 337 -21.44 -5.48 -7.98
N ARG A 338 -20.54 -6.24 -8.62
CA ARG A 338 -19.10 -6.11 -8.45
C ARG A 338 -18.36 -6.20 -9.79
N VAL A 339 -17.25 -5.47 -9.89
CA VAL A 339 -16.32 -5.49 -11.03
C VAL A 339 -14.91 -5.67 -10.53
N GLY A 340 -14.22 -6.71 -11.01
CA GLY A 340 -12.89 -7.06 -10.53
C GLY A 340 -12.87 -7.61 -9.09
N PRO A 341 -11.70 -7.73 -8.44
CA PRO A 341 -10.37 -7.43 -8.98
C PRO A 341 -9.87 -8.47 -10.00
N GLU A 342 -10.55 -9.61 -10.10
CA GLU A 342 -10.19 -10.65 -11.06
C GLU A 342 -10.38 -10.19 -12.52
N SER A 343 -9.50 -10.67 -13.39
CA SER A 343 -9.52 -10.37 -14.82
C SER A 343 -9.52 -11.66 -15.63
N ALA A 344 -10.29 -11.66 -16.72
CA ALA A 344 -10.29 -12.76 -17.69
C ALA A 344 -9.06 -12.75 -18.62
N GLY A 345 -8.24 -11.68 -18.58
CA GLY A 345 -7.06 -11.54 -19.45
C GLY A 345 -7.40 -11.61 -20.94
N ALA A 346 -6.52 -12.24 -21.73
CA ALA A 346 -6.77 -12.56 -23.14
C ALA A 346 -7.12 -14.06 -23.37
N ASP A 347 -6.96 -14.89 -22.34
CA ASP A 347 -7.26 -16.32 -22.37
C ASP A 347 -7.78 -16.79 -20.99
N PRO A 348 -9.05 -17.23 -20.87
CA PRO A 348 -10.04 -17.30 -21.93
C PRO A 348 -10.51 -15.92 -22.44
N GLY A 349 -10.20 -14.83 -21.74
CA GLY A 349 -10.61 -13.48 -22.10
C GLY A 349 -12.10 -13.20 -21.88
N PRO A 350 -12.58 -11.99 -22.26
CA PRO A 350 -14.00 -11.64 -22.32
C PRO A 350 -14.87 -12.70 -23.03
N ALA A 351 -16.15 -12.81 -22.66
CA ALA A 351 -17.06 -13.75 -23.31
C ALA A 351 -17.13 -13.54 -24.84
N CYS A 352 -17.09 -12.27 -25.28
CA CYS A 352 -17.06 -11.90 -26.69
C CYS A 352 -15.81 -12.36 -27.47
N TYR A 353 -14.76 -12.87 -26.81
CA TYR A 353 -13.56 -13.40 -27.47
C TYR A 353 -13.73 -14.83 -28.02
N ARG A 354 -14.91 -15.44 -27.83
CA ARG A 354 -15.28 -16.77 -28.37
C ARG A 354 -14.48 -17.95 -27.79
N LYS A 355 -13.98 -17.82 -26.55
CA LYS A 355 -13.23 -18.87 -25.84
C LYS A 355 -13.88 -19.36 -24.55
N GLY A 356 -15.16 -19.03 -24.33
CA GLY A 356 -15.92 -19.47 -23.15
C GLY A 356 -15.67 -18.63 -21.89
N GLY A 357 -15.16 -17.41 -22.05
CA GLY A 357 -14.89 -16.48 -20.96
C GLY A 357 -16.11 -16.03 -20.12
N PRO A 358 -15.87 -15.39 -18.96
CA PRO A 358 -16.90 -14.81 -18.10
C PRO A 358 -17.41 -13.46 -18.66
N LEU A 359 -18.43 -12.87 -18.01
CA LEU A 359 -18.86 -11.49 -18.29
C LEU A 359 -17.77 -10.51 -17.86
N THR A 360 -17.43 -9.54 -18.72
CA THR A 360 -16.42 -8.52 -18.43
C THR A 360 -16.86 -7.11 -18.82
N VAL A 361 -16.07 -6.09 -18.44
CA VAL A 361 -16.27 -4.68 -18.85
C VAL A 361 -16.32 -4.53 -20.37
N THR A 362 -15.49 -5.26 -21.12
CA THR A 362 -15.47 -5.28 -22.60
C THR A 362 -16.79 -5.80 -23.15
N ASP A 363 -17.38 -6.83 -22.52
CA ASP A 363 -18.68 -7.37 -22.91
C ASP A 363 -19.81 -6.34 -22.71
N CYS A 364 -19.77 -5.58 -21.60
CA CYS A 364 -20.70 -4.48 -21.35
C CYS A 364 -20.57 -3.37 -22.40
N ASN A 365 -19.35 -2.94 -22.73
CA ASN A 365 -19.11 -1.95 -23.78
C ASN A 365 -19.60 -2.44 -25.15
N LEU A 366 -19.31 -3.69 -25.50
CA LEU A 366 -19.76 -4.29 -26.77
C LEU A 366 -21.29 -4.38 -26.83
N PHE A 367 -21.93 -4.85 -25.76
CA PHE A 367 -23.39 -4.98 -25.70
C PHE A 367 -24.10 -3.63 -25.85
N LEU A 368 -23.58 -2.58 -25.21
CA LEU A 368 -24.11 -1.21 -25.30
C LEU A 368 -23.75 -0.49 -26.62
N GLY A 369 -23.03 -1.17 -27.53
CA GLY A 369 -22.61 -0.63 -28.82
C GLY A 369 -21.50 0.42 -28.72
N ARG A 370 -20.81 0.51 -27.57
CA ARG A 370 -19.65 1.40 -27.34
C ARG A 370 -18.37 0.87 -28.00
N ILE A 371 -18.40 -0.38 -28.46
CA ILE A 371 -17.42 -0.99 -29.35
C ILE A 371 -18.18 -1.52 -30.56
N ASP A 372 -17.71 -1.20 -31.76
CA ASP A 372 -18.24 -1.76 -33.01
C ASP A 372 -17.30 -2.86 -33.54
N PRO A 373 -17.74 -4.14 -33.58
CA PRO A 373 -16.94 -5.26 -34.09
C PRO A 373 -16.39 -5.06 -35.50
N ALA A 374 -17.04 -4.26 -36.35
CA ALA A 374 -16.60 -4.00 -37.72
C ALA A 374 -15.23 -3.30 -37.79
N PHE A 375 -14.86 -2.58 -36.73
CA PHE A 375 -13.59 -1.85 -36.63
C PHE A 375 -12.63 -2.48 -35.63
N PHE A 376 -12.95 -3.66 -35.09
CA PHE A 376 -12.09 -4.41 -34.19
C PHE A 376 -11.35 -5.52 -34.97
N PRO A 377 -10.06 -5.82 -34.66
CA PRO A 377 -9.35 -6.90 -35.34
C PRO A 377 -10.09 -8.25 -35.28
N SER A 378 -10.29 -8.88 -36.44
CA SER A 378 -10.90 -10.22 -36.55
C SER A 378 -9.87 -11.30 -36.25
N VAL A 379 -9.53 -11.45 -34.96
CA VAL A 379 -8.48 -12.38 -34.47
C VAL A 379 -9.03 -13.45 -33.52
N PHE A 380 -10.35 -13.60 -33.44
CA PHE A 380 -11.02 -14.46 -32.46
C PHE A 380 -11.54 -15.77 -33.07
N GLY A 381 -12.04 -16.64 -32.19
CA GLY A 381 -12.57 -17.96 -32.56
C GLY A 381 -11.48 -18.99 -32.87
N PRO A 382 -11.85 -20.25 -33.15
CA PRO A 382 -10.91 -21.36 -33.34
C PRO A 382 -9.92 -21.18 -34.50
N GLY A 383 -10.27 -20.37 -35.49
CA GLY A 383 -9.45 -20.06 -36.67
C GLY A 383 -8.63 -18.76 -36.54
N GLY A 384 -8.85 -17.94 -35.51
CA GLY A 384 -8.17 -16.65 -35.34
C GLY A 384 -8.52 -15.61 -36.40
N ASP A 385 -9.74 -15.68 -36.96
CA ASP A 385 -10.19 -14.92 -38.13
C ASP A 385 -11.60 -14.32 -37.98
N GLN A 386 -12.20 -14.41 -36.77
CA GLN A 386 -13.57 -13.98 -36.51
C GLN A 386 -13.63 -12.67 -35.71
N PRO A 387 -14.69 -11.85 -35.88
CA PRO A 387 -14.94 -10.67 -35.07
C PRO A 387 -15.45 -11.03 -33.66
N LEU A 388 -15.55 -10.02 -32.80
CA LEU A 388 -16.15 -10.14 -31.46
C LEU A 388 -17.58 -10.72 -31.51
N ASP A 389 -17.97 -11.49 -30.49
CA ASP A 389 -19.27 -12.13 -30.37
C ASP A 389 -20.24 -11.35 -29.47
N ARG A 390 -21.17 -10.60 -30.10
CA ARG A 390 -22.22 -9.85 -29.38
C ARG A 390 -23.20 -10.76 -28.63
N ASP A 391 -23.49 -11.95 -29.16
CA ASP A 391 -24.48 -12.87 -28.57
C ASP A 391 -23.90 -13.55 -27.32
N ALA A 392 -22.60 -13.80 -27.29
CA ALA A 392 -21.91 -14.28 -26.10
C ALA A 392 -22.04 -13.28 -24.93
N SER A 393 -21.80 -11.99 -25.16
CA SER A 393 -21.97 -10.94 -24.14
C SER A 393 -23.43 -10.84 -23.65
N ARG A 394 -24.41 -10.87 -24.57
CA ARG A 394 -25.83 -10.87 -24.24
C ARG A 394 -26.23 -12.07 -23.37
N THR A 395 -25.70 -13.25 -23.69
CA THR A 395 -25.97 -14.48 -22.94
C THR A 395 -25.50 -14.35 -21.49
N ARG A 396 -24.27 -13.86 -21.28
CA ARG A 396 -23.72 -13.65 -19.94
C ARG A 396 -24.48 -12.59 -19.13
N LEU A 397 -24.93 -11.50 -19.77
CA LEU A 397 -25.79 -10.52 -19.11
C LEU A 397 -27.14 -11.12 -18.70
N ALA A 398 -27.72 -11.98 -19.54
CA ALA A 398 -28.98 -12.67 -19.22
C ALA A 398 -28.84 -13.65 -18.04
N GLU A 399 -27.67 -14.30 -17.90
CA GLU A 399 -27.35 -15.13 -16.73
C GLU A 399 -27.36 -14.31 -15.42
N ILE A 400 -26.79 -13.09 -15.44
CA ILE A 400 -26.85 -12.17 -14.29
C ILE A 400 -28.30 -11.70 -14.04
N ALA A 401 -29.02 -11.30 -15.08
CA ALA A 401 -30.42 -10.86 -14.94
C ALA A 401 -31.31 -11.92 -14.28
N ALA A 402 -31.07 -13.21 -14.58
CA ALA A 402 -31.84 -14.32 -14.04
C ALA A 402 -31.67 -14.55 -12.53
N VAL A 403 -30.61 -14.02 -11.91
CA VAL A 403 -30.34 -14.15 -10.47
C VAL A 403 -30.66 -12.90 -9.66
N LEU A 404 -31.10 -11.82 -10.30
CA LEU A 404 -31.47 -10.59 -9.61
C LEU A 404 -32.82 -10.73 -8.90
N PRO A 405 -32.97 -10.12 -7.70
CA PRO A 405 -34.24 -10.11 -6.98
C PRO A 405 -35.32 -9.26 -7.66
N GLU A 406 -34.93 -8.28 -8.47
CA GLU A 406 -35.82 -7.38 -9.22
C GLU A 406 -35.52 -7.48 -10.72
N GLU A 407 -36.56 -7.40 -11.55
CA GLU A 407 -36.40 -7.38 -13.00
C GLU A 407 -35.67 -6.09 -13.43
N ARG A 408 -34.51 -6.25 -14.07
CA ARG A 408 -33.75 -5.18 -14.72
C ARG A 408 -33.47 -5.55 -16.16
N SER A 409 -33.46 -4.55 -17.04
CA SER A 409 -33.05 -4.74 -18.43
C SER A 409 -31.56 -5.08 -18.52
N LEU A 410 -31.15 -5.76 -19.59
CA LEU A 410 -29.73 -6.09 -19.80
C LEU A 410 -28.89 -4.82 -19.98
N GLU A 411 -29.48 -3.77 -20.54
CA GLU A 411 -28.91 -2.45 -20.70
C GLU A 411 -28.61 -1.80 -19.34
N GLU A 412 -29.55 -1.84 -18.40
CA GLU A 412 -29.35 -1.32 -17.04
C GLU A 412 -28.27 -2.10 -16.28
N ILE A 413 -28.21 -3.42 -16.45
CA ILE A 413 -27.17 -4.25 -15.84
C ILE A 413 -25.80 -3.90 -16.40
N ALA A 414 -25.66 -3.83 -17.73
CA ALA A 414 -24.41 -3.48 -18.39
C ALA A 414 -23.94 -2.07 -17.99
N GLU A 415 -24.85 -1.08 -17.98
CA GLU A 415 -24.55 0.29 -17.57
C GLU A 415 -24.15 0.38 -16.09
N GLY A 416 -24.79 -0.41 -15.21
CA GLY A 416 -24.43 -0.51 -13.79
C GLY A 416 -23.01 -1.02 -13.56
N PHE A 417 -22.59 -2.06 -14.29
CA PHE A 417 -21.20 -2.54 -14.23
C PHE A 417 -20.21 -1.48 -14.74
N LEU A 418 -20.52 -0.78 -15.84
CA LEU A 418 -19.67 0.31 -16.33
C LEU A 418 -19.55 1.45 -15.31
N ALA A 419 -20.62 1.80 -14.61
CA ALA A 419 -20.60 2.82 -13.56
C ALA A 419 -19.67 2.43 -12.39
N ILE A 420 -19.71 1.17 -11.95
CA ILE A 420 -18.81 0.64 -10.90
C ILE A 420 -17.36 0.67 -11.36
N ALA A 421 -17.08 0.26 -12.60
CA ALA A 421 -15.73 0.32 -13.17
C ALA A 421 -15.19 1.76 -13.21
N VAL A 422 -16.01 2.71 -13.67
CA VAL A 422 -15.67 4.14 -13.70
C VAL A 422 -15.43 4.71 -12.31
N ASP A 423 -16.28 4.39 -11.33
CA ASP A 423 -16.12 4.83 -9.94
C ASP A 423 -14.81 4.30 -9.33
N SER A 424 -14.50 3.02 -9.55
CA SER A 424 -13.24 2.41 -9.11
C SER A 424 -12.01 3.12 -9.69
N MET A 425 -12.00 3.40 -11.00
CA MET A 425 -10.92 4.14 -11.67
C MET A 425 -10.82 5.59 -11.17
N ALA A 426 -11.94 6.28 -10.99
CA ALA A 426 -11.97 7.66 -10.48
C ALA A 426 -11.48 7.74 -9.03
N ASN A 427 -11.84 6.78 -8.17
CA ASN A 427 -11.38 6.72 -6.79
C ASN A 427 -9.88 6.48 -6.69
N ALA A 428 -9.31 5.65 -7.56
CA ALA A 428 -7.86 5.49 -7.65
C ALA A 428 -7.14 6.79 -8.06
N ILE A 429 -7.70 7.54 -9.02
CA ILE A 429 -7.17 8.85 -9.41
C ILE A 429 -7.25 9.84 -8.24
N ARG A 430 -8.36 9.88 -7.50
CA ARG A 430 -8.50 10.72 -6.28
C ARG A 430 -7.41 10.37 -5.25
N LYS A 431 -7.13 9.09 -5.05
CA LYS A 431 -6.11 8.60 -4.10
C LYS A 431 -4.70 9.10 -4.43
N ILE A 432 -4.33 9.22 -5.70
CA ILE A 432 -3.00 9.71 -6.10
C ILE A 432 -2.89 11.23 -6.24
N SER A 433 -4.02 11.96 -6.20
CA SER A 433 -4.05 13.40 -6.46
C SER A 433 -4.59 14.21 -5.28
N VAL A 434 -5.89 14.07 -4.99
CA VAL A 434 -6.61 14.84 -3.97
C VAL A 434 -6.06 14.54 -2.57
N ALA A 435 -5.74 13.28 -2.26
CA ALA A 435 -5.13 12.90 -0.98
C ALA A 435 -3.74 13.55 -0.74
N ARG A 436 -3.13 14.11 -1.79
CA ARG A 436 -1.86 14.84 -1.75
C ARG A 436 -2.03 16.36 -1.86
N GLY A 437 -3.27 16.85 -1.83
CA GLY A 437 -3.61 18.27 -1.87
C GLY A 437 -3.70 18.87 -3.28
N HIS A 438 -3.81 18.05 -4.32
CA HIS A 438 -4.00 18.54 -5.70
C HIS A 438 -5.48 18.69 -6.06
N ASP A 439 -5.87 19.87 -6.55
CA ASP A 439 -7.17 20.09 -7.20
C ASP A 439 -7.09 19.73 -8.68
N VAL A 440 -7.55 18.52 -9.00
CA VAL A 440 -7.50 17.96 -10.36
C VAL A 440 -8.54 18.53 -11.33
N THR A 441 -9.51 19.32 -10.87
CA THR A 441 -10.55 19.86 -11.76
C THR A 441 -9.96 20.77 -12.85
N SER A 442 -8.82 21.40 -12.56
CA SER A 442 -8.08 22.26 -13.50
C SER A 442 -7.06 21.52 -14.40
N TYR A 443 -6.98 20.20 -14.27
CA TYR A 443 -6.01 19.35 -14.99
C TYR A 443 -6.66 18.77 -16.24
N ALA A 444 -5.84 18.28 -17.17
CA ALA A 444 -6.31 17.47 -18.29
C ALA A 444 -6.10 15.98 -18.03
N LEU A 445 -7.05 15.14 -18.45
CA LEU A 445 -6.91 13.68 -18.41
C LEU A 445 -6.20 13.22 -19.69
N ALA A 446 -4.92 12.83 -19.59
CA ALA A 446 -4.15 12.29 -20.69
C ALA A 446 -4.47 10.78 -20.83
N CYS A 447 -5.31 10.46 -21.80
CA CYS A 447 -5.88 9.14 -21.98
C CYS A 447 -5.11 8.34 -23.03
N PHE A 448 -4.71 7.12 -22.66
CA PHE A 448 -4.03 6.16 -23.53
C PHE A 448 -4.36 4.72 -23.13
N GLY A 449 -3.74 3.76 -23.82
CA GLY A 449 -4.11 2.36 -23.74
C GLY A 449 -5.31 2.01 -24.63
N GLY A 450 -5.42 0.73 -25.01
CA GLY A 450 -6.42 0.29 -25.99
C GLY A 450 -7.88 0.44 -25.54
N ALA A 451 -8.14 0.45 -24.23
CA ALA A 451 -9.46 0.59 -23.65
C ALA A 451 -9.72 1.97 -23.02
N GLY A 452 -8.70 2.83 -22.88
CA GLY A 452 -8.83 4.12 -22.19
C GLY A 452 -9.88 5.04 -22.82
N GLY A 453 -9.83 5.17 -24.15
CA GLY A 453 -10.78 6.01 -24.91
C GLY A 453 -12.25 5.62 -24.70
N GLN A 454 -12.55 4.39 -24.26
CA GLN A 454 -13.91 3.90 -24.04
C GLN A 454 -14.54 4.45 -22.76
N HIS A 455 -13.72 4.91 -21.80
CA HIS A 455 -14.17 5.35 -20.47
C HIS A 455 -13.75 6.79 -20.11
N ALA A 456 -12.86 7.40 -20.88
CA ALA A 456 -12.20 8.66 -20.52
C ALA A 456 -13.15 9.82 -20.18
N CYS A 457 -14.19 10.07 -20.99
CA CYS A 457 -15.18 11.11 -20.68
C CYS A 457 -15.92 10.87 -19.36
N ARG A 458 -16.30 9.61 -19.09
CA ARG A 458 -17.03 9.25 -17.86
C ARG A 458 -16.14 9.37 -16.62
N VAL A 459 -14.87 8.96 -16.73
CA VAL A 459 -13.86 9.14 -15.67
C VAL A 459 -13.61 10.63 -15.42
N ALA A 460 -13.46 11.43 -16.48
CA ALA A 460 -13.31 12.89 -16.37
C ALA A 460 -14.53 13.54 -15.71
N ASP A 461 -15.75 13.17 -16.10
CA ASP A 461 -16.99 13.66 -15.47
C ASP A 461 -17.03 13.29 -13.96
N ALA A 462 -16.65 12.07 -13.60
CA ALA A 462 -16.59 11.62 -12.20
C ALA A 462 -15.54 12.36 -11.35
N LEU A 463 -14.51 12.92 -11.99
CA LEU A 463 -13.45 13.71 -11.37
C LEU A 463 -13.70 15.23 -11.46
N GLY A 464 -14.72 15.66 -12.21
CA GLY A 464 -14.98 17.07 -12.49
C GLY A 464 -13.93 17.72 -13.40
N MET A 465 -13.25 16.93 -14.24
CA MET A 465 -12.30 17.42 -15.23
C MET A 465 -13.04 17.75 -16.54
N GLU A 466 -12.69 18.87 -17.18
CA GLU A 466 -13.38 19.33 -18.38
C GLU A 466 -12.63 19.04 -19.69
N THR A 467 -11.41 18.49 -19.59
CA THR A 467 -10.52 18.25 -20.75
C THR A 467 -9.94 16.84 -20.73
N VAL A 468 -10.05 16.13 -21.84
CA VAL A 468 -9.42 14.83 -22.10
C VAL A 468 -8.55 14.94 -23.35
N LEU A 469 -7.33 14.41 -23.31
CA LEU A 469 -6.37 14.42 -24.41
C LEU A 469 -6.17 12.99 -24.91
N VAL A 470 -6.30 12.76 -26.22
CA VAL A 470 -6.11 11.45 -26.86
C VAL A 470 -5.19 11.57 -28.08
N HIS A 471 -3.93 11.17 -27.91
CA HIS A 471 -2.91 11.19 -28.98
C HIS A 471 -3.25 10.18 -30.10
N PRO A 472 -2.83 10.39 -31.38
CA PRO A 472 -3.06 9.40 -32.47
C PRO A 472 -2.49 8.01 -32.16
N LEU A 473 -1.40 7.99 -31.40
CA LEU A 473 -0.74 6.75 -30.98
C LEU A 473 -1.17 6.30 -29.58
N ALA A 474 -2.34 6.71 -29.08
CA ALA A 474 -2.82 6.37 -27.74
C ALA A 474 -2.74 4.86 -27.42
N GLY A 475 -3.04 4.00 -28.39
CA GLY A 475 -2.95 2.54 -28.22
C GLY A 475 -1.53 1.94 -28.18
N ILE A 476 -0.49 2.74 -28.45
CA ILE A 476 0.94 2.36 -28.42
C ILE A 476 1.81 3.47 -27.79
N LEU A 477 1.22 4.32 -26.94
CA LEU A 477 1.85 5.56 -26.47
C LEU A 477 3.12 5.31 -25.65
N SER A 478 3.18 4.18 -24.95
CA SER A 478 4.35 3.77 -24.18
C SER A 478 5.59 3.60 -25.06
N ALA A 479 5.47 2.96 -26.23
CA ALA A 479 6.56 2.84 -27.20
C ALA A 479 7.00 4.21 -27.74
N TYR A 480 6.04 5.11 -28.01
CA TYR A 480 6.35 6.48 -28.41
C TYR A 480 7.11 7.25 -27.31
N GLY A 481 6.67 7.16 -26.05
CA GLY A 481 7.33 7.78 -24.91
C GLY A 481 8.73 7.24 -24.64
N ILE A 482 8.96 5.93 -24.77
CA ILE A 482 10.30 5.32 -24.74
C ILE A 482 11.19 5.94 -25.83
N GLY A 483 10.63 6.18 -27.01
CA GLY A 483 11.31 6.84 -28.12
C GLY A 483 11.71 8.29 -27.87
N LEU A 484 11.09 8.96 -26.89
CA LEU A 484 11.34 10.35 -26.49
C LEU A 484 12.12 10.48 -25.18
N ALA A 485 12.24 9.39 -24.42
CA ALA A 485 12.88 9.41 -23.11
C ALA A 485 14.35 9.87 -23.17
N PRO A 486 14.82 10.65 -22.18
CA PRO A 486 16.23 11.00 -22.04
C PRO A 486 17.03 9.83 -21.47
N VAL A 487 18.35 9.83 -21.65
CA VAL A 487 19.24 8.97 -20.86
C VAL A 487 19.39 9.59 -19.48
N LYS A 488 19.22 8.80 -18.41
CA LYS A 488 19.32 9.29 -17.03
C LYS A 488 20.28 8.44 -16.19
N ALA A 489 20.87 9.08 -15.19
CA ALA A 489 21.51 8.41 -14.07
C ALA A 489 21.17 9.15 -12.78
N ILE A 490 20.65 8.40 -11.81
CA ILE A 490 20.39 8.92 -10.46
C ILE A 490 21.47 8.36 -9.53
N ARG A 491 22.03 9.22 -8.68
CA ARG A 491 22.98 8.85 -7.63
C ARG A 491 22.50 9.40 -6.30
N GLU A 492 22.57 8.57 -5.26
CA GLU A 492 22.06 8.91 -3.94
C GLU A 492 23.06 8.56 -2.85
N VAL A 493 22.99 9.29 -1.73
CA VAL A 493 23.77 8.98 -0.53
C VAL A 493 23.03 9.47 0.72
N SER A 494 22.93 8.62 1.74
CA SER A 494 22.46 9.05 3.07
C SER A 494 23.54 9.83 3.82
N LEU A 495 23.15 10.97 4.41
CA LEU A 495 24.03 11.80 5.26
C LEU A 495 23.61 11.79 6.73
N VAL A 496 22.29 11.91 6.98
CA VAL A 496 21.67 11.93 8.31
C VAL A 496 22.35 12.94 9.26
N ARG A 497 22.40 14.22 8.86
CA ARG A 497 22.98 15.30 9.68
C ARG A 497 22.22 16.63 9.56
N PRO A 498 22.35 17.55 10.53
CA PRO A 498 21.74 18.88 10.46
C PRO A 498 22.04 19.65 9.16
N LEU A 499 21.04 20.41 8.67
CA LEU A 499 21.15 21.21 7.45
C LEU A 499 22.23 22.30 7.52
N ASP A 500 22.45 22.86 8.72
CA ASP A 500 23.42 23.92 8.99
C ASP A 500 24.90 23.44 9.02
N GLU A 501 25.14 22.13 9.08
CA GLU A 501 26.48 21.55 8.93
C GLU A 501 27.00 21.59 7.49
N GLY A 502 26.13 21.88 6.51
CA GLY A 502 26.46 21.95 5.08
C GLY A 502 26.72 20.58 4.45
N PHE A 503 26.76 20.51 3.11
CA PHE A 503 26.93 19.25 2.35
C PHE A 503 27.53 19.44 0.95
N ALA A 504 28.25 20.55 0.73
CA ALA A 504 28.77 20.91 -0.59
C ALA A 504 29.80 19.90 -1.13
N THR A 505 30.61 19.29 -0.26
CA THR A 505 31.63 18.32 -0.67
C THR A 505 30.99 17.01 -1.15
N GLU A 506 30.03 16.48 -0.40
CA GLU A 506 29.29 15.27 -0.75
C GLU A 506 28.43 15.49 -1.99
N LEU A 507 27.78 16.65 -2.09
CA LEU A 507 27.01 17.01 -3.28
C LEU A 507 27.90 17.08 -4.53
N GLY A 508 29.04 17.78 -4.46
CA GLY A 508 29.96 17.90 -5.59
C GLY A 508 30.52 16.54 -6.04
N ALA A 509 30.82 15.64 -5.09
CA ALA A 509 31.24 14.28 -5.43
C ALA A 509 30.13 13.49 -6.14
N LEU A 510 28.88 13.64 -5.68
CA LEU A 510 27.71 12.96 -6.26
C LEU A 510 27.37 13.50 -7.66
N GLU A 511 27.51 14.81 -7.88
CA GLU A 511 27.35 15.45 -9.18
C GLU A 511 28.37 14.96 -10.20
N GLU A 512 29.64 14.86 -9.82
CA GLU A 512 30.69 14.31 -10.69
C GLU A 512 30.47 12.82 -10.99
N GLU A 513 29.98 12.04 -10.02
CA GLU A 513 29.63 10.64 -10.24
C GLU A 513 28.50 10.50 -11.27
N ALA A 514 27.43 11.30 -11.14
CA ALA A 514 26.31 11.29 -12.06
C ALA A 514 26.72 11.74 -13.48
N ARG A 515 27.56 12.78 -13.62
CA ARG A 515 28.12 13.22 -14.91
C ARG A 515 28.97 12.12 -15.56
N THR A 516 29.82 11.47 -14.76
CA THR A 516 30.67 10.37 -15.23
C THR A 516 29.83 9.20 -15.74
N ALA A 517 28.73 8.88 -15.06
CA ALA A 517 27.81 7.82 -15.48
C ALA A 517 27.13 8.11 -16.83
N LEU A 518 26.81 9.37 -17.14
CA LEU A 518 26.25 9.78 -18.44
C LEU A 518 27.31 9.75 -19.54
N ALA A 519 28.53 10.21 -19.23
CA ALA A 519 29.65 10.18 -20.18
C ALA A 519 30.01 8.74 -20.60
N GLN A 520 29.99 7.79 -19.66
CA GLN A 520 30.20 6.36 -19.93
C GLN A 520 29.11 5.75 -20.83
N GLN A 521 27.94 6.36 -20.88
CA GLN A 521 26.81 5.96 -21.75
C GLN A 521 26.78 6.73 -23.07
N GLY A 522 27.88 7.41 -23.43
CA GLY A 522 28.03 8.09 -24.72
C GLY A 522 27.33 9.44 -24.82
N ILE A 523 26.92 10.04 -23.69
CA ILE A 523 26.33 11.39 -23.68
C ILE A 523 27.44 12.44 -23.56
N ALA A 524 27.42 13.43 -24.46
CA ALA A 524 28.41 14.49 -24.48
C ALA A 524 28.24 15.43 -23.25
N PRO A 525 29.32 15.83 -22.56
CA PRO A 525 29.22 16.61 -21.32
C PRO A 525 28.48 17.95 -21.43
N ASP A 526 28.47 18.56 -22.61
CA ASP A 526 27.83 19.86 -22.89
C ASP A 526 26.31 19.79 -23.03
N VAL A 527 25.75 18.59 -23.24
CA VAL A 527 24.29 18.35 -23.26
C VAL A 527 23.76 17.71 -21.99
N VAL A 528 24.60 17.55 -20.96
CA VAL A 528 24.20 16.99 -19.66
C VAL A 528 23.63 18.08 -18.75
N THR A 529 22.37 17.91 -18.36
CA THR A 529 21.71 18.67 -17.30
C THR A 529 21.80 17.93 -15.98
N ILE A 530 22.04 18.67 -14.89
CA ILE A 530 22.10 18.13 -13.53
C ILE A 530 21.00 18.76 -12.69
N GLU A 531 20.26 17.92 -11.99
CA GLU A 531 19.32 18.31 -10.95
C GLU A 531 19.74 17.72 -9.61
N SER A 532 19.99 18.59 -8.65
CA SER A 532 20.46 18.23 -7.32
C SER A 532 19.33 18.46 -6.31
N ARG A 533 18.97 17.43 -5.54
CA ARG A 533 17.91 17.48 -4.52
C ARG A 533 18.44 16.97 -3.18
N ALA A 534 18.05 17.64 -2.11
CA ALA A 534 18.24 17.17 -0.74
C ALA A 534 16.92 16.65 -0.18
N ARG A 535 16.97 15.46 0.43
CA ARG A 535 15.88 14.86 1.18
C ARG A 535 15.93 15.41 2.61
N LEU A 536 15.01 16.31 2.93
CA LEU A 536 14.99 17.04 4.20
C LEU A 536 13.85 16.56 5.09
N ARG A 537 14.07 16.55 6.41
CA ARG A 537 13.05 16.25 7.42
C ARG A 537 13.32 17.03 8.71
N PHE A 538 12.31 17.20 9.57
CA PHE A 538 12.57 17.68 10.92
C PHE A 538 13.30 16.63 11.77
N ALA A 539 14.17 17.06 12.68
CA ALA A 539 14.77 16.17 13.67
C ALA A 539 13.68 15.44 14.47
N GLY A 540 13.85 14.12 14.67
CA GLY A 540 12.84 13.27 15.30
C GLY A 540 11.63 12.88 14.42
N SER A 541 11.52 13.42 13.19
CA SER A 541 10.51 13.02 12.20
C SER A 541 11.15 12.19 11.09
N ASP A 542 10.33 11.35 10.44
CA ASP A 542 10.67 10.57 9.25
C ASP A 542 10.00 11.06 7.95
N SER A 543 9.22 12.16 8.03
CA SER A 543 8.65 12.77 6.82
C SER A 543 9.74 13.49 6.06
N VAL A 544 10.15 12.86 4.95
CA VAL A 544 11.13 13.44 4.04
C VAL A 544 10.41 14.22 2.94
N ILE A 545 10.84 15.45 2.72
CA ILE A 545 10.47 16.26 1.57
C ILE A 545 11.74 16.49 0.75
N ALA A 546 11.70 16.18 -0.54
CA ALA A 546 12.77 16.52 -1.46
C ALA A 546 12.70 18.01 -1.79
N VAL A 547 13.84 18.70 -1.66
CA VAL A 547 14.00 20.13 -1.98
C VAL A 547 15.20 20.28 -2.90
N THR A 548 15.06 21.05 -3.97
CA THR A 548 16.18 21.38 -4.85
C THR A 548 17.31 22.03 -4.06
N CYS A 549 18.53 21.52 -4.22
CA CYS A 549 19.71 22.07 -3.57
C CYS A 549 19.94 23.51 -4.05
N SER A 550 20.03 24.46 -3.13
CA SER A 550 20.32 25.86 -3.44
C SER A 550 21.19 26.51 -2.34
N PRO A 551 21.83 27.67 -2.60
CA PRO A 551 22.72 28.32 -1.63
C PRO A 551 22.01 28.71 -0.32
N ASP A 552 22.81 28.95 0.73
CA ASP A 552 22.37 29.04 2.14
C ASP A 552 21.09 29.87 2.39
N GLY A 553 20.11 29.22 3.04
CA GLY A 553 18.89 29.82 3.58
C GLY A 553 17.60 29.58 2.78
N GLU A 554 17.68 29.28 1.48
CA GLU A 554 16.48 29.06 0.66
C GLU A 554 15.87 27.67 0.88
N MET A 555 16.70 26.64 1.07
CA MET A 555 16.22 25.27 1.29
C MET A 555 15.38 25.12 2.57
N ASP A 556 15.78 25.76 3.68
CA ASP A 556 14.99 25.78 4.93
C ASP A 556 13.59 26.38 4.69
N ARG A 557 13.54 27.57 4.07
CA ARG A 557 12.29 28.26 3.77
C ARG A 557 11.39 27.43 2.85
N THR A 558 11.97 26.84 1.80
CA THR A 558 11.24 26.00 0.84
C THR A 558 10.72 24.75 1.52
N PHE A 559 11.53 24.07 2.34
CA PHE A 559 11.11 22.91 3.12
C PHE A 559 9.91 23.25 4.03
N ARG A 560 9.99 24.31 4.84
CA ARG A 560 8.91 24.72 5.75
C ARG A 560 7.63 25.13 5.01
N MET A 561 7.76 25.71 3.82
CA MET A 561 6.61 26.01 2.96
C MET A 561 5.97 24.73 2.42
N LEU A 562 6.75 23.82 1.86
CA LEU A 562 6.28 22.53 1.35
C LEU A 562 5.66 21.68 2.46
N HIS A 563 6.28 21.66 3.64
CA HIS A 563 5.77 20.98 4.83
C HIS A 563 4.41 21.54 5.24
N ARG A 564 4.24 22.87 5.28
CA ARG A 564 2.93 23.52 5.52
C ARG A 564 1.89 23.14 4.47
N ARG A 565 2.26 23.11 3.19
CA ARG A 565 1.34 22.76 2.11
C ARG A 565 0.90 21.30 2.18
N GLN A 566 1.83 20.39 2.45
CA GLN A 566 1.58 18.95 2.46
C GLN A 566 0.89 18.47 3.75
N PHE A 567 1.25 19.06 4.89
CA PHE A 567 0.83 18.57 6.21
C PHE A 567 -0.04 19.58 6.99
N GLY A 568 -0.34 20.75 6.42
CA GLY A 568 -1.17 21.78 7.05
C GLY A 568 -0.48 22.60 8.16
N TYR A 569 0.74 22.24 8.56
CA TYR A 569 1.56 22.97 9.55
C TYR A 569 3.05 22.87 9.21
N SER A 570 3.88 23.68 9.86
CA SER A 570 5.34 23.51 9.92
C SER A 570 5.77 24.00 11.29
N ASP A 571 6.69 23.29 11.93
CA ASP A 571 7.39 23.84 13.09
C ASP A 571 8.32 24.95 12.58
N ASP A 572 8.35 26.11 13.24
CA ASP A 572 9.20 27.25 12.87
C ASP A 572 10.58 27.19 13.55
N THR A 573 10.75 26.32 14.55
CA THR A 573 11.93 26.23 15.42
C THR A 573 12.66 24.88 15.34
N ALA A 574 11.98 23.81 14.92
CA ALA A 574 12.58 22.48 14.82
C ALA A 574 13.80 22.47 13.86
N PRO A 575 14.91 21.82 14.25
CA PRO A 575 16.06 21.59 13.38
C PRO A 575 15.67 20.74 12.17
N ILE A 576 16.24 21.04 11.01
CA ILE A 576 16.08 20.26 9.78
C ILE A 576 17.30 19.37 9.59
N ILE A 577 17.08 18.10 9.29
CA ILE A 577 18.07 17.08 8.98
C ILE A 577 18.08 16.83 7.47
N VAL A 578 19.27 16.80 6.89
CA VAL A 578 19.53 16.26 5.55
C VAL A 578 19.64 14.75 5.69
N GLU A 579 18.58 14.03 5.32
CA GLU A 579 18.53 12.57 5.38
C GLU A 579 19.41 11.96 4.29
N ALA A 580 19.27 12.46 3.06
CA ALA A 580 20.04 12.03 1.90
C ALA A 580 20.17 13.13 0.84
N LEU A 581 21.14 12.97 -0.05
CA LEU A 581 21.23 13.71 -1.31
C LEU A 581 20.87 12.80 -2.47
N SER A 582 20.28 13.39 -3.51
CA SER A 582 19.93 12.73 -4.76
C SER A 582 20.32 13.65 -5.90
N VAL A 583 21.16 13.17 -6.80
CA VAL A 583 21.54 13.89 -8.03
C VAL A 583 21.08 13.10 -9.23
N GLU A 584 20.27 13.75 -10.06
CA GLU A 584 19.83 13.25 -11.35
C GLU A 584 20.64 13.94 -12.44
N ALA A 585 21.38 13.16 -13.22
CA ALA A 585 21.96 13.59 -14.47
C ALA A 585 21.10 13.11 -15.62
N SER A 586 20.77 14.00 -16.54
CA SER A 586 19.98 13.69 -17.73
C SER A 586 20.63 14.29 -18.98
N GLY A 587 20.46 13.62 -20.11
CA GLY A 587 20.90 14.13 -21.40
C GLY A 587 20.19 13.43 -22.55
N THR A 588 19.97 14.17 -23.63
CA THR A 588 19.35 13.66 -24.85
C THR A 588 20.43 13.44 -25.92
N SER A 589 20.47 12.22 -26.47
CA SER A 589 21.15 11.92 -27.74
C SER A 589 20.26 11.00 -28.56
N GLY A 590 20.04 11.30 -29.84
CA GLY A 590 19.18 10.48 -30.69
C GLY A 590 17.67 10.61 -30.39
N GLY A 591 16.89 9.56 -30.67
CA GLY A 591 15.44 9.47 -30.44
C GLY A 591 14.58 9.60 -31.70
N LEU A 592 13.25 9.49 -31.57
CA LEU A 592 12.31 9.58 -32.70
C LEU A 592 12.29 10.97 -33.41
N GLY A 593 13.01 11.98 -32.90
CA GLY A 593 13.10 13.31 -33.53
C GLY A 593 11.77 14.09 -33.51
N GLU A 594 11.60 15.07 -34.41
CA GLU A 594 10.35 15.85 -34.57
C GLU A 594 9.28 15.13 -35.43
N ALA A 595 9.43 13.83 -35.69
CA ALA A 595 8.53 13.09 -36.58
C ALA A 595 7.11 13.05 -36.00
N ARG A 596 6.14 13.62 -36.73
CA ARG A 596 4.74 13.70 -36.31
C ARG A 596 3.98 12.44 -36.68
N ALA A 597 3.14 11.95 -35.78
CA ALA A 597 2.22 10.87 -36.06
C ALA A 597 1.03 11.41 -36.87
N GLU A 598 0.82 10.90 -38.09
CA GLU A 598 -0.36 11.22 -38.88
C GLU A 598 -1.51 10.23 -38.59
N PRO A 599 -2.78 10.69 -38.54
CA PRO A 599 -3.94 9.80 -38.45
C PRO A 599 -3.97 8.77 -39.60
N ILE A 600 -4.21 7.50 -39.28
CA ILE A 600 -4.26 6.41 -40.26
C ILE A 600 -5.73 6.07 -40.56
N PRO A 601 -6.16 6.01 -41.84
CA PRO A 601 -7.51 5.61 -42.21
C PRO A 601 -7.84 4.17 -41.80
N VAL A 602 -9.09 3.92 -41.39
CA VAL A 602 -9.58 2.58 -41.00
C VAL A 602 -10.61 2.12 -42.05
N ARG A 603 -10.67 0.82 -42.36
CA ARG A 603 -11.64 0.28 -43.33
C ARG A 603 -12.72 -0.50 -42.60
N GLY A 604 -13.98 -0.10 -42.75
CA GLY A 604 -15.14 -0.83 -42.23
C GLY A 604 -16.45 -0.07 -42.50
N GLU A 605 -17.58 -0.76 -42.41
CA GLU A 605 -18.92 -0.16 -42.40
C GLU A 605 -19.50 -0.35 -41.01
N ALA A 606 -19.97 0.73 -40.37
CA ALA A 606 -20.50 0.65 -39.01
C ALA A 606 -21.77 -0.20 -38.95
N GLU A 607 -21.83 -1.12 -37.99
CA GLU A 607 -22.94 -2.06 -37.79
C GLU A 607 -23.79 -1.70 -36.55
N GLY A 608 -23.36 -0.70 -35.76
CA GLY A 608 -24.01 -0.27 -34.52
C GLY A 608 -24.99 0.91 -34.66
N GLY A 609 -25.67 1.25 -33.55
CA GLY A 609 -26.58 2.41 -33.46
C GLY A 609 -25.89 3.74 -33.12
N TRP A 610 -24.59 3.72 -32.82
CA TRP A 610 -23.80 4.92 -32.56
C TRP A 610 -23.32 5.57 -33.86
N SER A 611 -23.32 6.90 -33.91
CA SER A 611 -22.60 7.61 -34.98
C SER A 611 -21.11 7.27 -34.88
N THR A 612 -20.47 7.00 -36.02
CA THR A 612 -19.08 6.57 -36.08
C THR A 612 -18.32 7.42 -37.09
N VAL A 613 -17.15 7.92 -36.70
CA VAL A 613 -16.29 8.75 -37.55
C VAL A 613 -14.84 8.28 -37.43
N GLU A 614 -14.13 8.18 -38.55
CA GLU A 614 -12.70 7.89 -38.56
C GLU A 614 -11.91 9.15 -38.20
N ARG A 615 -10.92 9.06 -37.30
CA ARG A 615 -10.07 10.22 -36.97
C ARG A 615 -9.44 10.84 -38.21
N ALA A 616 -8.97 10.01 -39.13
CA ALA A 616 -8.33 10.44 -40.37
C ALA A 616 -9.25 11.19 -41.36
N SER A 617 -10.57 11.10 -41.15
CA SER A 617 -11.56 11.86 -41.94
C SER A 617 -11.83 13.26 -41.40
N LEU A 618 -11.39 13.57 -40.17
CA LEU A 618 -11.58 14.87 -39.54
C LEU A 618 -10.63 15.90 -40.12
N SER A 619 -11.16 17.08 -40.43
CA SER A 619 -10.35 18.24 -40.80
C SER A 619 -9.76 18.92 -39.57
N LEU A 620 -8.63 19.60 -39.74
CA LEU A 620 -8.01 20.37 -38.66
C LEU A 620 -9.00 21.39 -38.06
N GLY A 621 -9.20 21.34 -36.75
CA GLY A 621 -10.14 22.22 -36.04
C GLY A 621 -11.62 21.84 -36.19
N GLU A 622 -11.95 20.78 -36.92
CA GLU A 622 -13.29 20.22 -36.97
C GLU A 622 -13.65 19.63 -35.59
N SER A 623 -14.83 19.98 -35.09
CA SER A 623 -15.36 19.48 -33.82
C SER A 623 -16.53 18.52 -34.08
N VAL A 624 -16.51 17.36 -33.44
CA VAL A 624 -17.62 16.40 -33.46
C VAL A 624 -18.21 16.27 -32.06
N ALA A 625 -19.49 16.59 -31.93
CA ALA A 625 -20.22 16.49 -30.67
C ALA A 625 -20.69 15.04 -30.42
N GLY A 626 -20.59 14.58 -29.18
CA GLY A 626 -21.12 13.29 -28.75
C GLY A 626 -22.65 13.24 -28.69
N PRO A 627 -23.27 12.05 -28.68
CA PRO A 627 -22.64 10.73 -28.62
C PRO A 627 -22.09 10.25 -29.98
N VAL A 628 -20.79 10.01 -30.07
CA VAL A 628 -20.11 9.51 -31.28
C VAL A 628 -18.92 8.62 -30.91
N LEU A 629 -18.64 7.62 -31.75
CA LEU A 629 -17.42 6.82 -31.71
C LEU A 629 -16.40 7.40 -32.68
N VAL A 630 -15.23 7.77 -32.18
CA VAL A 630 -14.09 8.14 -33.02
C VAL A 630 -13.14 6.94 -33.09
N ILE A 631 -12.92 6.43 -34.30
CA ILE A 631 -12.20 5.18 -34.56
C ILE A 631 -10.77 5.46 -35.01
N ASP A 632 -9.84 4.75 -34.39
CA ASP A 632 -8.44 4.61 -34.78
C ASP A 632 -8.11 3.12 -35.01
N PRO A 633 -7.03 2.78 -35.74
CA PRO A 633 -6.68 1.38 -36.01
C PRO A 633 -6.50 0.50 -34.78
N ALA A 634 -6.14 1.09 -33.63
CA ALA A 634 -5.81 0.37 -32.40
C ALA A 634 -6.65 0.81 -31.18
N SER A 635 -7.64 1.69 -31.35
CA SER A 635 -8.45 2.20 -30.23
C SER A 635 -9.79 2.77 -30.68
N THR A 636 -10.76 2.74 -29.77
CA THR A 636 -12.07 3.40 -29.93
C THR A 636 -12.22 4.47 -28.85
N THR A 637 -12.44 5.72 -29.27
CA THR A 637 -12.72 6.82 -28.35
C THR A 637 -14.23 7.10 -28.34
N VAL A 638 -14.85 6.99 -27.15
CA VAL A 638 -16.26 7.30 -26.96
C VAL A 638 -16.37 8.76 -26.53
N VAL A 639 -16.92 9.61 -27.41
CA VAL A 639 -17.27 10.99 -27.06
C VAL A 639 -18.67 10.97 -26.49
N GLU A 640 -18.78 11.16 -25.17
CA GLU A 640 -20.06 11.09 -24.46
C GLU A 640 -20.98 12.27 -24.79
N ARG A 641 -22.27 12.12 -24.46
CA ARG A 641 -23.23 13.23 -24.60
C ARG A 641 -22.75 14.45 -23.80
N GLY A 642 -22.78 15.62 -24.44
CA GLY A 642 -22.36 16.89 -23.85
C GLY A 642 -20.84 17.12 -23.90
N TRP A 643 -20.06 16.16 -24.43
CA TRP A 643 -18.67 16.34 -24.82
C TRP A 643 -18.57 16.62 -26.32
N GLU A 644 -17.48 17.26 -26.73
CA GLU A 644 -17.08 17.37 -28.14
C GLU A 644 -15.60 17.01 -28.29
N ALA A 645 -15.24 16.41 -29.42
CA ALA A 645 -13.85 16.10 -29.78
C ALA A 645 -13.40 17.01 -30.91
N ARG A 646 -12.23 17.63 -30.77
CA ARG A 646 -11.61 18.48 -31.80
C ARG A 646 -10.22 17.97 -32.17
N LEU A 647 -9.92 17.94 -33.48
CA LEU A 647 -8.59 17.58 -33.97
C LEU A 647 -7.60 18.77 -33.85
N ALA A 648 -6.47 18.56 -33.17
CA ALA A 648 -5.37 19.51 -33.01
C ALA A 648 -4.33 19.41 -34.15
N GLU A 649 -3.40 20.38 -34.22
CA GLU A 649 -2.40 20.50 -35.31
C GLU A 649 -1.43 19.32 -35.40
N GLU A 650 -1.11 18.73 -34.26
CA GLU A 650 -0.24 17.57 -34.13
C GLU A 650 -1.00 16.23 -34.18
N GLY A 651 -2.32 16.26 -34.47
CA GLY A 651 -3.16 15.09 -34.71
C GLY A 651 -3.92 14.55 -33.48
N SER A 652 -3.65 15.08 -32.29
CA SER A 652 -4.36 14.70 -31.07
C SER A 652 -5.83 15.10 -31.12
N LEU A 653 -6.68 14.32 -30.45
CA LEU A 653 -8.04 14.73 -30.14
C LEU A 653 -8.04 15.43 -28.78
N VAL A 654 -8.55 16.66 -28.76
CA VAL A 654 -8.84 17.41 -27.54
C VAL A 654 -10.34 17.32 -27.32
N LEU A 655 -10.73 16.58 -26.29
CA LEU A 655 -12.12 16.43 -25.89
C LEU A 655 -12.43 17.44 -24.80
N THR A 656 -13.45 18.26 -25.02
CA THR A 656 -13.88 19.30 -24.08
C THR A 656 -15.33 19.10 -23.67
N ARG A 657 -15.60 19.29 -22.39
CA ARG A 657 -16.96 19.32 -21.86
C ARG A 657 -17.66 20.58 -22.37
N ARG A 658 -18.63 20.43 -23.28
CA ARG A 658 -19.36 21.54 -23.91
C ARG A 658 -20.57 21.97 -23.09
N GLU A 659 -21.28 21.00 -22.54
CA GLU A 659 -22.45 21.24 -21.68
C GLU A 659 -22.03 21.11 -20.22
N ALA A 660 -22.44 22.02 -19.34
CA ALA A 660 -22.19 21.82 -17.91
C ALA A 660 -22.81 20.49 -17.47
N LEU A 661 -22.06 19.69 -16.70
CA LEU A 661 -22.57 18.43 -16.19
C LEU A 661 -23.78 18.71 -15.30
N ALA A 662 -24.97 18.32 -15.77
CA ALA A 662 -26.16 18.32 -14.95
C ALA A 662 -26.00 17.21 -13.90
N ARG A 663 -25.61 17.60 -12.69
CA ARG A 663 -25.67 16.70 -11.53
C ARG A 663 -27.13 16.54 -11.16
N ASP A 664 -27.82 15.62 -11.83
CA ASP A 664 -29.19 15.30 -11.46
C ASP A 664 -29.20 14.82 -10.02
N ARG A 665 -29.78 15.63 -9.13
CA ARG A 665 -30.01 15.34 -7.70
C ARG A 665 -30.99 14.18 -7.47
N ALA A 666 -31.28 13.39 -8.50
CA ALA A 666 -32.25 12.32 -8.48
C ALA A 666 -31.59 11.03 -7.93
N ALA A 667 -31.29 11.04 -6.64
CA ALA A 667 -31.09 9.81 -5.88
C ALA A 667 -32.34 9.61 -5.00
N GLY A 668 -32.98 8.46 -5.13
CA GLY A 668 -33.96 8.01 -4.14
C GLY A 668 -33.24 7.54 -2.87
N THR A 669 -33.97 7.48 -1.77
CA THR A 669 -33.50 6.92 -0.49
C THR A 669 -33.64 5.39 -0.42
N GLU A 670 -34.23 4.77 -1.44
CA GLU A 670 -34.36 3.31 -1.56
C GLU A 670 -33.02 2.64 -1.89
N ALA A 671 -32.85 1.39 -1.42
CA ALA A 671 -31.63 0.62 -1.61
C ALA A 671 -31.50 0.18 -3.07
N ASP A 672 -30.57 0.79 -3.80
CA ASP A 672 -30.17 0.31 -5.13
C ASP A 672 -28.83 -0.45 -5.03
N PRO A 673 -28.73 -1.70 -5.53
CA PRO A 673 -27.52 -2.51 -5.44
C PRO A 673 -26.25 -1.91 -6.05
N VAL A 674 -26.37 -1.08 -7.10
CA VAL A 674 -25.22 -0.41 -7.73
C VAL A 674 -24.78 0.75 -6.85
N ARG A 675 -25.74 1.58 -6.41
CA ARG A 675 -25.47 2.72 -5.52
C ARG A 675 -24.92 2.28 -4.17
N LEU A 676 -25.37 1.14 -3.65
CA LEU A 676 -24.88 0.59 -2.39
C LEU A 676 -23.37 0.35 -2.45
N GLU A 677 -22.87 -0.19 -3.56
CA GLU A 677 -21.44 -0.39 -3.77
C GLU A 677 -20.69 0.94 -3.94
N ILE A 678 -21.27 1.91 -4.67
CA ILE A 678 -20.68 3.26 -4.83
C ILE A 678 -20.55 3.98 -3.47
N PHE A 679 -21.60 3.97 -2.64
CA PHE A 679 -21.55 4.59 -1.31
C PHE A 679 -20.62 3.84 -0.35
N ASN A 680 -20.55 2.51 -0.44
CA ASN A 680 -19.58 1.72 0.30
C ASN A 680 -18.14 2.15 -0.03
N ASN A 681 -17.80 2.24 -1.33
CA ASN A 681 -16.51 2.71 -1.79
C ASN A 681 -16.23 4.16 -1.35
N LEU A 682 -17.23 5.04 -1.42
CA LEU A 682 -17.13 6.42 -0.98
C LEU A 682 -16.78 6.52 0.51
N PHE A 683 -17.54 5.86 1.40
CA PHE A 683 -17.32 5.95 2.84
C PHE A 683 -15.96 5.34 3.24
N MET A 684 -15.55 4.24 2.61
CA MET A 684 -14.22 3.66 2.81
C MET A 684 -13.11 4.60 2.34
N ALA A 685 -13.26 5.22 1.17
CA ALA A 685 -12.28 6.16 0.62
C ALA A 685 -12.09 7.37 1.54
N ILE A 686 -13.17 7.92 2.12
CA ILE A 686 -13.09 9.02 3.08
C ILE A 686 -12.28 8.59 4.32
N ALA A 687 -12.56 7.42 4.89
CA ALA A 687 -11.83 6.94 6.07
C ALA A 687 -10.33 6.69 5.76
N GLU A 688 -10.02 6.13 4.58
CA GLU A 688 -8.63 5.96 4.11
C GLU A 688 -7.92 7.31 3.93
N GLU A 689 -8.57 8.32 3.32
CA GLU A 689 -8.01 9.66 3.18
C GLU A 689 -7.71 10.30 4.54
N MET A 690 -8.58 10.14 5.53
CA MET A 690 -8.30 10.56 6.91
C MET A 690 -7.03 9.87 7.45
N GLY A 691 -6.86 8.57 7.21
CA GLY A 691 -5.68 7.81 7.64
C GLY A 691 -4.39 8.29 6.98
N VAL A 692 -4.43 8.60 5.68
CA VAL A 692 -3.28 9.19 4.96
C VAL A 692 -2.90 10.55 5.55
N VAL A 693 -3.88 11.40 5.86
CA VAL A 693 -3.63 12.69 6.51
C VAL A 693 -3.04 12.49 7.92
N LEU A 694 -3.56 11.56 8.72
CA LEU A 694 -3.02 11.29 10.05
C LEU A 694 -1.58 10.81 9.98
N GLN A 695 -1.29 9.81 9.15
CA GLN A 695 0.06 9.27 8.98
C GLN A 695 1.05 10.34 8.52
N SER A 696 0.64 11.18 7.57
CA SER A 696 1.51 12.18 6.95
C SER A 696 1.82 13.36 7.91
N THR A 697 0.86 13.76 8.73
CA THR A 697 0.97 14.89 9.66
C THR A 697 1.56 14.51 11.02
N ALA A 698 1.49 13.24 11.42
CA ALA A 698 2.01 12.77 12.70
C ALA A 698 3.54 12.87 12.79
N THR A 699 4.02 13.19 14.00
CA THR A 699 5.45 13.26 14.34
C THR A 699 5.91 12.05 15.15
N SER A 700 5.01 11.39 15.88
CA SER A 700 5.36 10.22 16.68
C SER A 700 5.59 8.96 15.83
N VAL A 701 6.62 8.19 16.21
CA VAL A 701 6.96 6.89 15.60
C VAL A 701 5.76 5.93 15.61
N ASN A 702 4.98 5.92 16.69
CA ASN A 702 3.82 5.03 16.86
C ASN A 702 2.76 5.24 15.78
N ILE A 703 2.34 6.48 15.55
CA ILE A 703 1.30 6.78 14.55
C ILE A 703 1.91 6.72 13.15
N LYS A 704 3.07 7.34 12.94
CA LYS A 704 3.63 7.56 11.60
C LYS A 704 4.24 6.31 10.96
N GLU A 705 5.09 5.60 11.70
CA GLU A 705 5.89 4.48 11.19
C GLU A 705 5.22 3.15 11.52
N ARG A 706 4.74 3.01 12.77
CA ARG A 706 4.13 1.77 13.24
C ARG A 706 2.67 1.62 12.84
N LEU A 707 2.03 2.70 12.37
CA LEU A 707 0.62 2.77 11.98
C LEU A 707 -0.34 2.37 13.10
N ASP A 708 -0.02 2.78 14.33
CA ASP A 708 -0.83 2.52 15.51
C ASP A 708 -1.92 3.59 15.68
N PHE A 709 -2.83 3.64 14.71
CA PHE A 709 -3.97 4.56 14.68
C PHE A 709 -5.13 3.97 13.88
N SER A 710 -6.34 4.50 14.05
CA SER A 710 -7.48 4.20 13.16
C SER A 710 -8.29 5.47 12.90
N CYS A 711 -8.90 5.56 11.72
CA CYS A 711 -9.80 6.63 11.32
C CYS A 711 -11.15 6.03 10.92
N ALA A 712 -12.26 6.66 11.31
CA ALA A 712 -13.59 6.09 11.13
C ALA A 712 -14.69 7.14 10.94
N LEU A 713 -15.76 6.72 10.27
CA LEU A 713 -17.00 7.45 10.05
C LEU A 713 -18.15 6.83 10.82
N PHE A 714 -19.01 7.67 11.37
CA PHE A 714 -20.18 7.26 12.15
C PHE A 714 -21.41 8.03 11.69
N ASP A 715 -22.57 7.40 11.79
CA ASP A 715 -23.85 8.07 11.56
C ASP A 715 -24.23 9.00 12.72
N ALA A 716 -25.39 9.66 12.63
CA ALA A 716 -25.91 10.52 13.70
C ALA A 716 -26.13 9.80 15.04
N GLY A 717 -26.33 8.47 15.02
CA GLY A 717 -26.49 7.64 16.21
C GLY A 717 -25.17 7.21 16.85
N GLY A 718 -24.05 7.42 16.16
CA GLY A 718 -22.73 6.95 16.58
C GLY A 718 -22.43 5.51 16.18
N GLU A 719 -23.21 4.89 15.28
CA GLU A 719 -22.89 3.58 14.72
C GLU A 719 -21.74 3.70 13.71
N LEU A 720 -20.74 2.81 13.82
CA LEU A 720 -19.61 2.75 12.90
C LEU A 720 -20.09 2.38 11.49
N ILE A 721 -19.81 3.22 10.49
CA ILE A 721 -20.16 3.01 9.08
C ILE A 721 -18.99 2.44 8.27
N ALA A 722 -17.83 3.09 8.37
CA ALA A 722 -16.62 2.74 7.62
C ALA A 722 -15.37 3.14 8.40
N ASN A 723 -14.25 2.48 8.11
CA ASN A 723 -12.98 2.75 8.77
C ASN A 723 -11.78 2.45 7.88
N ALA A 724 -10.65 3.08 8.16
CA ALA A 724 -9.34 2.71 7.63
C ALA A 724 -8.73 1.60 8.52
N PRO A 725 -8.62 0.36 8.01
CA PRO A 725 -8.22 -0.78 8.83
C PRO A 725 -6.70 -0.80 9.05
N HIS A 726 -6.24 -0.34 10.22
CA HIS A 726 -4.85 -0.54 10.66
C HIS A 726 -4.77 -1.39 11.92
N ILE A 727 -5.50 -1.01 12.98
CA ILE A 727 -5.48 -1.71 14.27
C ILE A 727 -6.90 -2.19 14.64
N PRO A 728 -7.18 -3.51 14.65
CA PRO A 728 -8.54 -4.03 14.86
C PRO A 728 -9.20 -3.62 16.18
N VAL A 729 -8.44 -3.51 17.27
CA VAL A 729 -9.01 -3.21 18.61
C VAL A 729 -9.66 -1.81 18.70
N HIS A 730 -9.16 -0.85 17.92
CA HIS A 730 -9.76 0.50 17.84
C HIS A 730 -11.17 0.47 17.28
N LEU A 731 -11.41 -0.41 16.30
CA LEU A 731 -12.53 -0.26 15.38
C LEU A 731 -13.86 -0.60 16.06
N GLY A 732 -13.91 -1.63 16.89
CA GLY A 732 -15.15 -2.00 17.61
C GLY A 732 -15.42 -1.21 18.89
N SER A 733 -14.49 -0.36 19.34
CA SER A 733 -14.60 0.41 20.58
C SER A 733 -14.89 1.90 20.39
N MET A 734 -14.55 2.49 19.23
CA MET A 734 -14.81 3.91 18.95
C MET A 734 -16.28 4.30 18.97
N GLY A 735 -17.21 3.42 18.58
CA GLY A 735 -18.66 3.73 18.64
C GLY A 735 -19.12 4.12 20.04
N ASP A 736 -18.60 3.45 21.07
CA ASP A 736 -18.87 3.78 22.47
C ASP A 736 -18.30 5.15 22.87
N SER A 737 -17.16 5.56 22.27
CA SER A 737 -16.59 6.91 22.45
C SER A 737 -17.51 7.99 21.88
N ILE A 738 -18.07 7.76 20.70
CA ILE A 738 -19.04 8.68 20.09
C ILE A 738 -20.31 8.75 20.94
N ALA A 739 -20.83 7.60 21.35
CA ALA A 739 -22.01 7.50 22.22
C ALA A 739 -21.82 8.30 23.52
N ARG A 740 -20.62 8.29 24.12
CA ARG A 740 -20.29 9.10 25.30
C ARG A 740 -20.38 10.60 25.03
N VAL A 741 -19.86 11.07 23.89
CA VAL A 741 -19.93 12.49 23.53
C VAL A 741 -21.38 12.90 23.25
N ILE A 742 -22.16 12.06 22.54
CA ILE A 742 -23.60 12.27 22.30
C ILE A 742 -24.36 12.33 23.63
N GLU A 743 -24.10 11.42 24.57
CA GLU A 743 -24.73 11.41 25.89
C GLU A 743 -24.47 12.72 26.66
N ALA A 744 -23.24 13.22 26.58
CA ALA A 744 -22.81 14.42 27.31
C ALA A 744 -23.31 15.73 26.69
N ARG A 745 -23.32 15.83 25.35
CA ARG A 745 -23.54 17.10 24.62
C ARG A 745 -24.88 17.13 23.88
N GLY A 746 -25.36 15.99 23.39
CA GLY A 746 -26.57 15.91 22.56
C GLY A 746 -27.78 16.52 23.25
N GLN A 747 -28.65 17.16 22.48
CA GLN A 747 -29.81 17.89 22.98
C GLN A 747 -29.44 19.03 23.95
N ALA A 748 -28.21 19.56 23.82
CA ALA A 748 -27.64 20.58 24.70
C ALA A 748 -27.72 20.25 26.21
N ARG A 749 -27.53 18.98 26.58
CA ARG A 749 -27.61 18.49 27.97
C ARG A 749 -26.63 19.16 28.93
N ASP A 750 -25.50 19.63 28.43
CA ASP A 750 -24.48 20.39 29.16
C ASP A 750 -24.74 21.90 29.17
N GLY A 751 -25.82 22.36 28.53
CA GLY A 751 -26.15 23.77 28.35
C GLY A 751 -25.47 24.46 27.16
N ARG A 752 -24.60 23.77 26.42
CA ARG A 752 -23.90 24.28 25.22
C ARG A 752 -24.33 23.54 23.96
N GLY A 753 -24.38 22.22 24.03
CA GLY A 753 -24.57 21.37 22.86
C GLY A 753 -23.35 21.30 21.94
N PHE A 754 -23.59 20.79 20.74
CA PHE A 754 -22.61 20.74 19.67
C PHE A 754 -22.57 22.06 18.92
N HIS A 755 -21.37 22.59 18.65
CA HIS A 755 -21.17 23.70 17.73
C HIS A 755 -20.34 23.26 16.52
N ARG A 756 -20.53 23.97 15.40
CA ARG A 756 -19.71 23.80 14.21
C ARG A 756 -18.27 24.21 14.50
N GLY A 757 -17.32 23.40 14.04
CA GLY A 757 -15.90 23.60 14.29
C GLY A 757 -15.45 23.15 15.69
N ASP A 758 -16.29 22.45 16.44
CA ASP A 758 -15.86 21.78 17.66
C ASP A 758 -15.05 20.52 17.36
N ALA A 759 -14.17 20.17 18.29
CA ALA A 759 -13.58 18.84 18.37
C ALA A 759 -13.49 18.43 19.83
N TYR A 760 -13.73 17.15 20.10
CA TYR A 760 -13.66 16.57 21.44
C TYR A 760 -12.53 15.54 21.49
N MET A 761 -11.95 15.35 22.68
CA MET A 761 -10.95 14.32 22.92
C MET A 761 -11.30 13.48 24.16
N LEU A 762 -11.05 12.17 24.08
CA LEU A 762 -11.23 11.24 25.19
C LEU A 762 -10.38 9.98 25.07
N ASN A 763 -10.05 9.37 26.19
CA ASN A 763 -9.38 8.07 26.30
C ASN A 763 -9.93 7.19 27.43
N ASP A 764 -10.99 7.62 28.14
CA ASP A 764 -11.56 6.87 29.26
C ASP A 764 -11.99 5.45 28.81
N PRO A 765 -11.30 4.38 29.27
CA PRO A 765 -11.57 3.03 28.81
C PRO A 765 -12.96 2.52 29.21
N TYR A 766 -13.55 3.08 30.26
CA TYR A 766 -14.90 2.74 30.72
C TYR A 766 -16.01 3.41 29.90
N ARG A 767 -15.63 4.31 28.98
CA ARG A 767 -16.51 5.09 28.10
C ARG A 767 -16.09 5.00 26.62
N GLY A 768 -15.62 3.82 26.21
CA GLY A 768 -15.28 3.53 24.82
C GLY A 768 -13.82 3.75 24.44
N GLY A 769 -12.98 4.28 25.34
CA GLY A 769 -11.53 4.17 25.22
C GLY A 769 -11.08 2.71 25.23
N THR A 770 -9.88 2.45 24.69
CA THR A 770 -9.25 1.12 24.71
C THR A 770 -8.35 0.98 25.94
N HIS A 771 -7.42 1.91 26.09
CA HIS A 771 -6.54 2.15 27.23
C HIS A 771 -6.10 3.63 27.20
N LEU A 772 -5.43 4.14 28.23
CA LEU A 772 -5.12 5.58 28.30
C LEU A 772 -4.22 6.11 27.17
N PRO A 773 -3.22 5.37 26.65
CA PRO A 773 -2.41 5.86 25.53
C PRO A 773 -3.19 6.11 24.23
N ASP A 774 -4.34 5.46 24.05
CA ASP A 774 -5.17 5.63 22.87
C ASP A 774 -6.16 6.77 23.05
N ILE A 775 -5.80 7.95 22.56
CA ILE A 775 -6.68 9.12 22.61
C ILE A 775 -7.51 9.18 21.33
N THR A 776 -8.82 9.35 21.46
CA THR A 776 -9.76 9.51 20.35
C THR A 776 -10.12 10.99 20.20
N VAL A 777 -9.92 11.54 19.00
CA VAL A 777 -10.40 12.86 18.60
C VAL A 777 -11.66 12.71 17.77
N ILE A 778 -12.73 13.43 18.11
CA ILE A 778 -14.06 13.30 17.52
C ILE A 778 -14.51 14.68 17.02
N VAL A 779 -14.96 14.74 15.76
CA VAL A 779 -15.51 15.96 15.14
C VAL A 779 -16.96 15.71 14.70
N PRO A 780 -17.93 16.48 15.21
CA PRO A 780 -19.31 16.44 14.71
C PRO A 780 -19.41 17.04 13.30
N VAL A 781 -20.17 16.40 12.43
CA VAL A 781 -20.40 16.84 11.04
C VAL A 781 -21.85 17.29 10.88
N PHE A 782 -22.03 18.42 10.20
CA PHE A 782 -23.34 19.01 9.92
C PHE A 782 -23.48 19.21 8.40
N TYR A 783 -24.56 18.71 7.81
CA TYR A 783 -24.82 18.80 6.37
C TYR A 783 -25.50 20.11 5.97
N SER A 784 -26.39 20.63 6.81
CA SER A 784 -27.06 21.93 6.61
C SER A 784 -26.47 22.99 7.54
N GLU A 785 -26.63 24.28 7.25
CA GLU A 785 -26.22 25.37 8.15
C GLU A 785 -27.18 25.58 9.33
N ASP A 786 -28.45 25.20 9.18
CA ASP A 786 -29.52 25.43 10.16
C ASP A 786 -29.65 24.31 11.22
N GLY A 787 -28.94 23.19 11.04
CA GLY A 787 -28.94 22.07 11.98
C GLY A 787 -28.22 22.41 13.30
N ASN A 788 -28.86 22.05 14.42
CA ASN A 788 -28.31 22.19 15.78
C ASN A 788 -27.81 20.87 16.37
N GLU A 789 -28.03 19.76 15.67
CA GLU A 789 -27.50 18.44 16.02
C GLU A 789 -26.63 17.95 14.85
N PRO A 790 -25.57 17.17 15.12
CA PRO A 790 -24.74 16.58 14.08
C PRO A 790 -25.52 15.55 13.27
N ASP A 791 -25.30 15.53 11.95
CA ASP A 791 -25.86 14.53 11.03
C ASP A 791 -24.98 13.27 10.93
N ALA A 792 -23.71 13.39 11.32
CA ALA A 792 -22.71 12.33 11.34
C ALA A 792 -21.54 12.73 12.25
N PHE A 793 -20.62 11.78 12.50
CA PHE A 793 -19.36 12.05 13.19
C PHE A 793 -18.19 11.44 12.44
N VAL A 794 -17.03 12.05 12.59
CA VAL A 794 -15.75 11.49 12.15
C VAL A 794 -14.80 11.43 13.34
N ALA A 795 -14.00 10.36 13.43
CA ALA A 795 -13.06 10.21 14.53
C ALA A 795 -11.74 9.60 14.09
N ALA A 796 -10.70 9.96 14.84
CA ALA A 796 -9.35 9.42 14.71
C ALA A 796 -8.82 9.05 16.10
N ARG A 797 -8.37 7.81 16.28
CA ARG A 797 -7.68 7.34 17.50
C ARG A 797 -6.24 7.04 17.16
N GLY A 798 -5.31 7.53 17.97
CA GLY A 798 -3.89 7.27 17.82
C GLY A 798 -3.28 6.85 19.15
N HIS A 799 -2.32 5.93 19.10
CA HIS A 799 -1.56 5.52 20.28
C HIS A 799 -0.44 6.52 20.56
N HIS A 800 -0.62 7.36 21.57
CA HIS A 800 0.41 8.27 22.04
C HIS A 800 1.54 7.51 22.73
N SER A 801 2.78 7.95 22.55
CA SER A 801 3.93 7.24 23.12
C SER A 801 3.98 7.27 24.64
N ASP A 802 3.47 8.33 25.26
CA ASP A 802 3.38 8.48 26.71
C ASP A 802 2.28 9.50 27.03
N VAL A 803 1.38 9.15 27.95
CA VAL A 803 0.33 10.01 28.52
C VAL A 803 0.47 10.06 30.05
N GLY A 804 1.66 9.78 30.57
CA GLY A 804 1.98 9.72 32.00
C GLY A 804 1.98 8.30 32.56
N GLY A 805 1.66 8.17 33.85
CA GLY A 805 1.65 6.89 34.56
C GLY A 805 2.96 6.60 35.30
N ILE A 806 3.03 5.47 36.01
CA ILE A 806 4.18 5.13 36.88
C ILE A 806 5.41 4.62 36.12
N ALA A 807 5.24 4.18 34.87
CA ALA A 807 6.32 3.70 34.00
C ALA A 807 6.36 4.51 32.68
N PRO A 808 7.55 4.70 32.09
CA PRO A 808 7.68 5.28 30.75
C PRO A 808 6.92 4.46 29.70
N GLY A 809 6.31 5.13 28.72
CA GLY A 809 5.56 4.47 27.65
C GLY A 809 4.09 4.21 27.99
N SER A 810 3.64 4.58 29.19
CA SER A 810 2.27 4.38 29.70
C SER A 810 1.77 2.93 29.62
N MET A 811 2.71 1.98 29.71
CA MET A 811 2.48 0.52 29.74
C MET A 811 3.07 -0.12 31.02
N PRO A 812 2.69 0.34 32.23
CA PRO A 812 3.25 -0.19 33.47
C PRO A 812 2.80 -1.65 33.71
N PRO A 813 3.70 -2.64 33.78
CA PRO A 813 3.29 -4.03 34.03
C PRO A 813 2.76 -4.25 35.46
N GLU A 814 3.04 -3.34 36.40
CA GLU A 814 2.62 -3.43 37.79
C GLU A 814 1.42 -2.54 38.20
N SER A 815 0.72 -1.90 37.26
CA SER A 815 -0.44 -1.06 37.60
C SER A 815 -1.59 -1.87 38.21
N ARG A 816 -2.28 -1.24 39.17
CA ARG A 816 -3.44 -1.79 39.88
C ARG A 816 -4.67 -0.91 39.80
N THR A 817 -4.46 0.40 39.65
CA THR A 817 -5.55 1.36 39.43
C THR A 817 -5.32 2.15 38.16
N ILE A 818 -6.41 2.65 37.56
CA ILE A 818 -6.34 3.40 36.30
C ILE A 818 -5.45 4.65 36.40
N GLU A 819 -5.39 5.29 37.57
CA GLU A 819 -4.57 6.48 37.76
C GLU A 819 -3.07 6.17 37.63
N GLU A 820 -2.64 4.95 37.91
CA GLU A 820 -1.23 4.54 37.77
C GLU A 820 -0.81 4.40 36.29
N GLU A 821 -1.77 4.34 35.37
CA GLU A 821 -1.53 4.15 33.93
C GLU A 821 -1.33 5.47 33.18
N GLY A 822 -1.83 6.59 33.71
CA GLY A 822 -1.64 7.91 33.09
C GLY A 822 -2.81 8.88 33.26
N VAL A 823 -2.88 9.86 32.35
CA VAL A 823 -3.93 10.88 32.32
C VAL A 823 -5.21 10.28 31.74
N LEU A 824 -6.30 10.29 32.52
CA LEU A 824 -7.65 9.91 32.09
C LEU A 824 -8.44 11.12 31.61
N ILE A 825 -9.08 10.99 30.46
CA ILE A 825 -9.81 12.04 29.74
C ILE A 825 -11.18 11.47 29.31
N ASP A 826 -12.27 11.99 29.89
CA ASP A 826 -13.64 11.52 29.62
C ASP A 826 -14.28 12.18 28.38
N ASN A 827 -14.34 13.51 28.34
CA ASN A 827 -14.93 14.27 27.22
C ASN A 827 -14.43 15.74 27.25
N ALA A 828 -13.16 15.94 26.95
CA ALA A 828 -12.56 17.27 26.95
C ALA A 828 -12.80 17.98 25.60
N LEU A 829 -13.04 19.28 25.65
CA LEU A 829 -13.12 20.11 24.44
C LEU A 829 -11.69 20.37 23.94
N LEU A 830 -11.36 19.90 22.75
CA LEU A 830 -10.06 20.06 22.09
C LEU A 830 -10.05 21.34 21.23
N VAL A 831 -11.14 21.58 20.52
CA VAL A 831 -11.38 22.78 19.72
C VAL A 831 -12.73 23.35 20.07
N ASP A 832 -12.78 24.65 20.32
CA ASP A 832 -14.00 25.43 20.59
C ASP A 832 -14.29 26.33 19.37
N ALA A 833 -15.27 25.94 18.56
CA ALA A 833 -15.68 26.67 17.36
C ALA A 833 -14.50 27.17 16.49
N GLY A 834 -13.57 26.25 16.16
CA GLY A 834 -12.37 26.52 15.37
C GLY A 834 -11.13 27.01 16.15
N ARG A 835 -11.24 27.28 17.45
CA ARG A 835 -10.09 27.64 18.30
C ARG A 835 -9.52 26.42 19.03
N PHE A 836 -8.28 26.03 18.70
CA PHE A 836 -7.56 24.96 19.38
C PHE A 836 -7.17 25.37 20.81
N LEU A 837 -7.59 24.58 21.81
CA LEU A 837 -7.46 24.89 23.25
C LEU A 837 -6.14 24.38 23.84
N GLU A 838 -5.01 24.79 23.26
CA GLU A 838 -3.68 24.25 23.63
C GLU A 838 -3.36 24.42 25.12
N THR A 839 -3.61 25.60 25.68
CA THR A 839 -3.29 25.90 27.09
C THR A 839 -4.06 24.98 28.03
N GLU A 840 -5.36 24.84 27.78
CA GLU A 840 -6.28 24.02 28.57
C GLU A 840 -5.90 22.53 28.50
N ILE A 841 -5.47 22.04 27.33
CA ILE A 841 -5.04 20.65 27.16
C ILE A 841 -3.70 20.41 27.87
N ARG A 842 -2.77 21.36 27.82
CA ARG A 842 -1.51 21.25 28.57
C ARG A 842 -1.74 21.21 30.08
N GLU A 843 -2.66 22.03 30.58
CA GLU A 843 -3.08 21.99 31.98
C GLU A 843 -3.72 20.64 32.33
N LEU A 844 -4.58 20.10 31.46
CA LEU A 844 -5.18 18.78 31.64
C LEU A 844 -4.11 17.68 31.75
N LEU A 845 -3.16 17.63 30.82
CA LEU A 845 -2.06 16.65 30.79
C LEU A 845 -1.11 16.77 32.00
N ALA A 846 -1.01 17.96 32.59
CA ALA A 846 -0.20 18.23 33.79
C ALA A 846 -0.96 17.98 35.11
N SER A 847 -2.29 17.89 35.09
CA SER A 847 -3.12 17.87 36.29
C SER A 847 -3.23 16.50 36.98
N ALA A 848 -2.91 15.40 36.27
CA ALA A 848 -3.01 14.05 36.80
C ALA A 848 -1.92 13.78 37.86
N ARG A 849 -2.17 12.79 38.74
CA ARG A 849 -1.19 12.35 39.75
C ARG A 849 0.15 11.93 39.13
N PHE A 850 0.10 11.31 37.95
CA PHE A 850 1.24 10.93 37.13
C PHE A 850 1.10 11.59 35.75
N PRO A 851 1.56 12.84 35.60
CA PRO A 851 1.32 13.64 34.40
C PRO A 851 2.10 13.13 33.19
N ALA A 852 1.70 13.56 32.00
CA ALA A 852 2.40 13.24 30.76
C ALA A 852 3.86 13.73 30.79
N ARG A 853 4.81 12.87 30.39
CA ARG A 853 6.24 13.21 30.42
C ARG A 853 6.66 14.16 29.31
N ASN A 854 5.97 14.10 28.17
CA ASN A 854 6.27 14.92 26.99
C ASN A 854 4.98 15.50 26.37
N PRO A 855 4.37 16.52 27.01
CA PRO A 855 3.11 17.10 26.55
C PRO A 855 3.20 17.75 25.16
N ASP A 856 4.39 18.22 24.74
CA ASP A 856 4.57 18.78 23.39
C ASP A 856 4.31 17.73 22.30
N ARG A 857 4.78 16.50 22.52
CA ARG A 857 4.51 15.37 21.62
C ARG A 857 3.04 14.98 21.62
N ASN A 858 2.37 14.99 22.79
CA ASN A 858 0.93 14.76 22.85
C ASN A 858 0.16 15.81 22.04
N ILE A 859 0.47 17.10 22.18
CA ILE A 859 -0.16 18.18 21.41
C ILE A 859 0.08 18.02 19.91
N SER A 860 1.29 17.61 19.50
CA SER A 860 1.60 17.36 18.09
C SER A 860 0.74 16.24 17.50
N ASP A 861 0.60 15.12 18.20
CA ASP A 861 -0.21 13.98 17.75
C ASP A 861 -1.71 14.36 17.72
N LEU A 862 -2.20 15.13 18.71
CA LEU A 862 -3.58 15.63 18.73
C LEU A 862 -3.91 16.55 17.56
N ARG A 863 -2.95 17.38 17.13
CA ARG A 863 -3.09 18.22 15.92
C ARG A 863 -3.18 17.37 14.66
N ALA A 864 -2.39 16.30 14.56
CA ALA A 864 -2.43 15.38 13.44
C ALA A 864 -3.80 14.65 13.36
N GLN A 865 -4.32 14.19 14.51
CA GLN A 865 -5.65 13.57 14.59
C GLN A 865 -6.76 14.56 14.22
N LEU A 866 -6.66 15.81 14.68
CA LEU A 866 -7.61 16.85 14.29
C LEU A 866 -7.59 17.11 12.78
N ALA A 867 -6.41 17.21 12.16
CA ALA A 867 -6.28 17.40 10.72
C ALA A 867 -6.94 16.26 9.92
N ALA A 868 -6.75 15.01 10.37
CA ALA A 868 -7.43 13.85 9.80
C ALA A 868 -8.96 13.95 9.92
N CYS A 869 -9.47 14.28 11.11
CA CYS A 869 -10.92 14.46 11.31
C CYS A 869 -11.50 15.61 10.49
N THR A 870 -10.80 16.75 10.40
CA THR A 870 -11.23 17.87 9.55
C THR A 870 -11.33 17.44 8.09
N ARG A 871 -10.38 16.64 7.58
CA ARG A 871 -10.44 16.11 6.22
C ARG A 871 -11.68 15.22 6.00
N GLY A 872 -11.95 14.31 6.94
CA GLY A 872 -13.14 13.46 6.89
C GLY A 872 -14.44 14.25 6.86
N MET A 873 -14.54 15.29 7.71
CA MET A 873 -15.68 16.21 7.76
C MET A 873 -15.89 16.94 6.42
N GLU A 874 -14.83 17.48 5.82
CA GLU A 874 -14.91 18.19 4.54
C GLU A 874 -15.42 17.30 3.41
N LEU A 875 -14.88 16.08 3.31
CA LEU A 875 -15.28 15.10 2.29
C LEU A 875 -16.73 14.66 2.46
N LEU A 876 -17.15 14.41 3.69
CA LEU A 876 -18.52 13.98 3.98
C LEU A 876 -19.52 15.12 3.73
N HIS A 877 -19.17 16.36 4.08
CA HIS A 877 -19.95 17.54 3.73
C HIS A 877 -20.06 17.72 2.21
N GLY A 878 -18.95 17.51 1.48
CA GLY A 878 -18.94 17.49 0.02
C GLY A 878 -19.87 16.43 -0.57
N ALA A 879 -19.85 15.20 -0.04
CA ALA A 879 -20.74 14.13 -0.43
C ALA A 879 -22.22 14.48 -0.19
N ALA A 880 -22.54 15.04 0.97
CA ALA A 880 -23.91 15.48 1.29
C ALA A 880 -24.40 16.62 0.39
N ARG A 881 -23.53 17.56 0.04
CA ARG A 881 -23.83 18.64 -0.91
C ARG A 881 -24.12 18.10 -2.31
N ASP A 882 -23.36 17.10 -2.74
CA ASP A 882 -23.40 16.60 -4.12
C ASP A 882 -24.50 15.54 -4.33
N GLN A 883 -24.72 14.65 -3.36
CA GLN A 883 -25.71 13.56 -3.43
C GLN A 883 -27.03 13.86 -2.70
N GLY A 884 -27.03 14.84 -1.79
CA GLY A 884 -28.15 15.13 -0.88
C GLY A 884 -27.97 14.47 0.49
N ALA A 885 -28.22 15.23 1.55
CA ALA A 885 -28.08 14.79 2.94
C ALA A 885 -28.91 13.53 3.26
N ASP A 886 -30.20 13.53 2.89
CA ASP A 886 -31.11 12.40 3.15
C ASP A 886 -30.64 11.10 2.47
N VAL A 887 -30.03 11.23 1.29
CA VAL A 887 -29.51 10.11 0.52
C VAL A 887 -28.26 9.54 1.19
N VAL A 888 -27.31 10.40 1.58
CA VAL A 888 -26.10 9.98 2.32
C VAL A 888 -26.49 9.21 3.57
N SER A 889 -27.41 9.76 4.38
CA SER A 889 -27.88 9.11 5.61
C SER A 889 -28.61 7.78 5.33
N ALA A 890 -29.44 7.70 4.29
CA ALA A 890 -30.10 6.46 3.91
C ALA A 890 -29.09 5.38 3.49
N TYR A 891 -28.07 5.73 2.71
CA TYR A 891 -27.05 4.77 2.27
C TYR A 891 -26.09 4.35 3.39
N MET A 892 -25.85 5.19 4.41
CA MET A 892 -25.20 4.73 5.65
C MET A 892 -26.00 3.59 6.30
N ALA A 893 -27.33 3.74 6.40
CA ALA A 893 -28.20 2.70 6.95
C ALA A 893 -28.23 1.42 6.08
N HIS A 894 -28.23 1.56 4.75
CA HIS A 894 -28.18 0.42 3.83
C HIS A 894 -26.86 -0.36 3.91
N VAL A 895 -25.72 0.33 4.11
CA VAL A 895 -24.41 -0.30 4.33
C VAL A 895 -24.38 -1.11 5.62
N LEU A 896 -24.99 -0.60 6.71
CA LEU A 896 -25.15 -1.35 7.96
C LEU A 896 -26.04 -2.58 7.77
N ALA A 897 -27.18 -2.43 7.06
CA ALA A 897 -28.10 -3.52 6.80
C ALA A 897 -27.49 -4.63 5.93
N ASN A 898 -26.64 -4.28 4.95
CA ASN A 898 -25.95 -5.26 4.12
C ASN A 898 -24.92 -6.08 4.92
N ALA A 899 -24.18 -5.43 5.81
CA ALA A 899 -23.25 -6.12 6.71
C ALA A 899 -23.98 -7.06 7.68
N GLU A 900 -25.13 -6.61 8.23
CA GLU A 900 -26.00 -7.44 9.05
C GLU A 900 -26.45 -8.70 8.29
N GLU A 901 -26.98 -8.56 7.07
CA GLU A 901 -27.44 -9.71 6.27
C GLU A 901 -26.30 -10.67 5.92
N SER A 902 -25.09 -10.15 5.66
CA SER A 902 -23.91 -10.98 5.40
C SER A 902 -23.53 -11.83 6.62
N VAL A 903 -23.61 -11.26 7.82
CA VAL A 903 -23.40 -12.02 9.06
C VAL A 903 -24.53 -13.02 9.29
N ARG A 904 -25.79 -12.68 9.00
CA ARG A 904 -26.90 -13.64 9.08
C ARG A 904 -26.66 -14.86 8.19
N GLY A 905 -26.12 -14.66 6.98
CA GLY A 905 -25.71 -15.75 6.08
C GLY A 905 -24.55 -16.61 6.63
N LEU A 906 -23.61 -16.00 7.36
CA LEU A 906 -22.58 -16.74 8.10
C LEU A 906 -23.19 -17.61 9.22
N LEU A 907 -24.12 -17.05 9.99
CA LEU A 907 -24.74 -17.74 11.13
C LEU A 907 -25.51 -19.00 10.71
N ASP A 908 -26.02 -19.06 9.47
CA ASP A 908 -26.65 -20.26 8.92
C ASP A 908 -25.71 -21.48 8.84
N ARG A 909 -24.39 -21.25 8.82
CA ARG A 909 -23.35 -22.28 8.67
C ARG A 909 -22.54 -22.52 9.94
N LEU A 910 -22.64 -21.65 10.94
CA LEU A 910 -21.96 -21.83 12.22
C LEU A 910 -22.71 -22.81 13.12
N SER A 911 -22.00 -23.40 14.08
CA SER A 911 -22.56 -24.30 15.07
C SER A 911 -22.29 -23.77 16.47
N ASP A 912 -23.07 -24.27 17.44
CA ASP A 912 -22.81 -24.04 18.86
C ASP A 912 -21.40 -24.51 19.24
N GLY A 913 -20.78 -23.78 20.16
CA GLY A 913 -19.47 -24.15 20.68
C GLY A 913 -19.10 -23.41 21.95
N GLU A 914 -18.19 -23.97 22.72
CA GLU A 914 -17.71 -23.36 23.96
C GLU A 914 -16.20 -23.55 24.10
N PHE A 915 -15.54 -22.57 24.70
CA PHE A 915 -14.13 -22.64 25.03
C PHE A 915 -13.83 -21.91 26.32
N ALA A 916 -12.85 -22.42 27.07
CA ALA A 916 -12.35 -21.80 28.28
C ALA A 916 -10.83 -21.77 28.21
N TYR A 917 -10.25 -20.59 28.43
CA TYR A 917 -8.84 -20.36 28.23
C TYR A 917 -8.21 -19.66 29.42
N ALA A 918 -7.25 -20.34 30.06
CA ALA A 918 -6.46 -19.79 31.15
C ALA A 918 -5.42 -18.77 30.67
N MET A 919 -5.05 -17.86 31.55
CA MET A 919 -4.01 -16.83 31.41
C MET A 919 -2.90 -17.07 32.41
N ASP A 920 -1.72 -16.47 32.19
CA ASP A 920 -0.55 -16.67 33.06
C ASP A 920 -0.75 -16.19 34.51
N ASN A 921 -1.62 -15.21 34.74
CA ASN A 921 -1.97 -14.72 36.07
C ASN A 921 -3.05 -15.58 36.78
N GLY A 922 -3.48 -16.69 36.16
CA GLY A 922 -4.47 -17.61 36.71
C GLY A 922 -5.93 -17.27 36.40
N ALA A 923 -6.19 -16.14 35.73
CA ALA A 923 -7.53 -15.81 35.23
C ALA A 923 -7.96 -16.76 34.10
N VAL A 924 -9.27 -16.89 33.89
CA VAL A 924 -9.85 -17.73 32.82
C VAL A 924 -10.92 -16.95 32.08
N VAL A 925 -10.75 -16.83 30.77
CA VAL A 925 -11.79 -16.33 29.86
C VAL A 925 -12.64 -17.51 29.38
N ARG A 926 -13.97 -17.38 29.45
CA ARG A 926 -14.91 -18.39 28.96
C ARG A 926 -15.84 -17.75 27.95
N ALA A 927 -16.09 -18.43 26.83
CA ALA A 927 -17.11 -18.03 25.87
C ALA A 927 -17.92 -19.24 25.44
N ALA A 928 -19.24 -19.09 25.42
CA ALA A 928 -20.17 -20.01 24.77
C ALA A 928 -20.89 -19.27 23.64
N ILE A 929 -20.84 -19.83 22.44
CA ILE A 929 -21.53 -19.34 21.25
C ILE A 929 -22.75 -20.23 21.05
N ARG A 930 -23.94 -19.62 21.04
CA ARG A 930 -25.22 -20.30 20.79
C ARG A 930 -25.87 -19.71 19.55
N ILE A 931 -26.21 -20.55 18.59
CA ILE A 931 -26.78 -20.15 17.29
C ILE A 931 -28.28 -20.42 17.27
N ASP A 932 -29.07 -19.40 16.98
CA ASP A 932 -30.49 -19.54 16.67
C ASP A 932 -30.68 -19.48 15.15
N HIS A 933 -30.68 -20.66 14.53
CA HIS A 933 -30.89 -20.78 13.08
C HIS A 933 -32.28 -20.33 12.62
N ALA A 934 -33.29 -20.32 13.49
CA ALA A 934 -34.64 -19.90 13.10
C ALA A 934 -34.71 -18.37 12.93
N ASN A 935 -34.02 -17.63 13.80
CA ASN A 935 -33.95 -16.17 13.76
C ASN A 935 -32.68 -15.63 13.09
N ARG A 936 -31.79 -16.51 12.64
CA ARG A 936 -30.48 -16.19 12.05
C ARG A 936 -29.70 -15.23 12.96
N SER A 937 -29.64 -15.57 14.25
CA SER A 937 -29.01 -14.76 15.31
C SER A 937 -28.11 -15.62 16.20
N ALA A 938 -27.25 -14.99 16.99
CA ALA A 938 -26.36 -15.69 17.92
C ALA A 938 -26.26 -14.99 19.28
N VAL A 939 -25.97 -15.77 20.32
CA VAL A 939 -25.62 -15.28 21.65
C VAL A 939 -24.18 -15.67 21.96
N PHE A 940 -23.34 -14.68 22.23
CA PHE A 940 -21.96 -14.85 22.68
C PHE A 940 -21.93 -14.56 24.18
N ASP A 941 -21.87 -15.64 24.97
CA ASP A 941 -22.03 -15.63 26.41
C ASP A 941 -20.70 -15.83 27.13
N PHE A 942 -20.25 -14.80 27.86
CA PHE A 942 -19.02 -14.80 28.62
C PHE A 942 -19.21 -15.16 30.11
N THR A 943 -20.39 -15.65 30.49
CA THR A 943 -20.68 -16.09 31.85
C THR A 943 -19.70 -17.16 32.32
N GLY A 944 -19.14 -16.97 33.53
CA GLY A 944 -18.12 -17.86 34.11
C GLY A 944 -16.67 -17.46 33.79
N THR A 945 -16.47 -16.39 33.02
CA THR A 945 -15.18 -15.67 32.99
C THR A 945 -14.84 -15.13 34.38
N SER A 946 -13.55 -15.09 34.72
CA SER A 946 -13.07 -14.61 36.02
C SER A 946 -13.61 -13.24 36.41
N ASP A 947 -13.80 -13.05 37.73
CA ASP A 947 -14.14 -11.76 38.32
C ASP A 947 -13.06 -10.70 38.03
N GLN A 948 -13.41 -9.42 38.20
CA GLN A 948 -12.47 -8.31 38.09
C GLN A 948 -11.19 -8.58 38.89
N LEU A 949 -10.05 -8.37 38.24
CA LEU A 949 -8.73 -8.64 38.76
C LEU A 949 -8.17 -7.44 39.52
N PRO A 950 -7.26 -7.67 40.50
CA PRO A 950 -6.56 -6.60 41.22
C PRO A 950 -5.38 -6.01 40.44
N ASP A 951 -5.09 -6.50 39.24
CA ASP A 951 -4.01 -6.08 38.33
C ASP A 951 -4.58 -5.41 37.07
N ASN A 952 -3.73 -5.22 36.06
CA ASN A 952 -4.06 -4.47 34.84
C ASN A 952 -4.62 -5.31 33.67
N PHE A 953 -4.91 -6.60 33.89
CA PHE A 953 -5.46 -7.49 32.85
C PHE A 953 -6.98 -7.35 32.68
N ASN A 954 -7.61 -6.37 33.33
CA ASN A 954 -9.03 -6.10 33.11
C ASN A 954 -9.25 -5.45 31.74
N ALA A 955 -10.14 -6.00 30.92
CA ALA A 955 -10.54 -5.43 29.65
C ALA A 955 -11.94 -4.81 29.77
N PRO A 956 -12.13 -3.51 29.47
CA PRO A 956 -13.46 -2.92 29.38
C PRO A 956 -14.38 -3.65 28.39
N LYS A 957 -15.69 -3.53 28.58
CA LYS A 957 -16.69 -4.18 27.71
C LYS A 957 -16.51 -3.84 26.23
N SER A 958 -16.07 -2.61 25.92
CA SER A 958 -15.77 -2.13 24.57
C SER A 958 -14.69 -2.98 23.87
N ILE A 959 -13.68 -3.45 24.61
CA ILE A 959 -12.64 -4.36 24.10
C ILE A 959 -13.22 -5.72 23.74
N THR A 960 -14.07 -6.28 24.61
CA THR A 960 -14.73 -7.56 24.37
C THR A 960 -15.65 -7.48 23.15
N ARG A 961 -16.38 -6.36 23.00
CA ARG A 961 -17.19 -6.06 21.81
C ARG A 961 -16.32 -5.99 20.55
N ALA A 962 -15.18 -5.32 20.60
CA ALA A 962 -14.26 -5.20 19.47
C ALA A 962 -13.68 -6.56 19.05
N ALA A 963 -13.29 -7.41 20.01
CA ALA A 963 -12.85 -8.76 19.73
C ALA A 963 -13.94 -9.61 19.05
N ALA A 964 -15.19 -9.51 19.54
CA ALA A 964 -16.33 -10.21 18.92
C ALA A 964 -16.61 -9.72 17.49
N LEU A 965 -16.63 -8.40 17.27
CA LEU A 965 -16.81 -7.81 15.94
C LEU A 965 -15.73 -8.31 14.96
N TYR A 966 -14.47 -8.30 15.38
CA TYR A 966 -13.35 -8.78 14.58
C TYR A 966 -13.48 -10.26 14.21
N VAL A 967 -13.84 -11.12 15.18
CA VAL A 967 -14.04 -12.56 14.94
C VAL A 967 -15.17 -12.79 13.94
N VAL A 968 -16.32 -12.15 14.14
CA VAL A 968 -17.47 -12.27 13.24
C VAL A 968 -17.07 -11.82 11.83
N ARG A 969 -16.41 -10.66 11.70
CA ARG A 969 -15.95 -10.18 10.39
C ARG A 969 -14.96 -11.13 9.71
N THR A 970 -14.02 -11.71 10.47
CA THR A 970 -13.01 -12.65 9.97
C THR A 970 -13.59 -14.00 9.51
N LEU A 971 -14.76 -14.36 10.03
CA LEU A 971 -15.48 -15.58 9.63
C LEU A 971 -16.34 -15.39 8.38
N VAL A 972 -16.60 -14.14 7.97
CA VAL A 972 -17.27 -13.84 6.70
C VAL A 972 -16.23 -13.82 5.58
N ASP A 973 -16.31 -14.78 4.65
CA ASP A 973 -15.39 -14.88 3.52
C ASP A 973 -15.56 -13.74 2.49
N ASP A 974 -16.73 -13.07 2.49
CA ASP A 974 -17.02 -11.94 1.59
C ASP A 974 -16.27 -10.65 1.98
N ALA A 975 -15.96 -9.85 0.97
CA ALA A 975 -15.47 -8.48 1.14
C ALA A 975 -16.61 -7.54 1.59
N ILE A 976 -16.92 -7.55 2.89
CA ILE A 976 -17.81 -6.58 3.54
C ILE A 976 -17.00 -5.56 4.36
N PRO A 977 -17.45 -4.30 4.49
CA PRO A 977 -16.84 -3.37 5.43
C PRO A 977 -16.99 -3.89 6.86
N MET A 978 -16.01 -3.62 7.72
CA MET A 978 -16.18 -3.87 9.15
C MET A 978 -16.91 -2.69 9.77
N ASN A 979 -18.15 -2.91 10.18
CA ASN A 979 -19.04 -1.87 10.69
C ASN A 979 -19.97 -2.45 11.77
N ASP A 980 -20.76 -1.60 12.43
CA ASP A 980 -21.62 -2.05 13.54
C ASP A 980 -22.77 -2.98 13.10
N GLY A 981 -23.13 -2.98 11.81
CA GLY A 981 -24.08 -3.92 11.21
C GLY A 981 -23.70 -5.39 11.46
N CYS A 982 -22.40 -5.69 11.50
CA CYS A 982 -21.90 -7.05 11.75
C CYS A 982 -22.29 -7.61 13.13
N LEU A 983 -22.52 -6.75 14.14
CA LEU A 983 -22.91 -7.19 15.48
C LEU A 983 -24.42 -7.13 15.74
N ARG A 984 -25.23 -6.52 14.87
CA ARG A 984 -26.69 -6.46 15.04
C ARG A 984 -27.38 -7.82 15.25
N PRO A 985 -26.97 -8.92 14.58
CA PRO A 985 -27.56 -10.24 14.82
C PRO A 985 -26.90 -11.00 15.98
N VAL A 986 -25.98 -10.39 16.73
CA VAL A 986 -25.20 -11.03 17.80
C VAL A 986 -25.44 -10.34 19.15
N GLU A 987 -26.02 -11.06 20.10
CA GLU A 987 -26.16 -10.62 21.49
C GLU A 987 -24.87 -10.94 22.28
N LEU A 988 -24.29 -9.93 22.93
CA LEU A 988 -23.10 -10.07 23.78
C LEU A 988 -23.48 -10.03 25.26
N ILE A 989 -23.34 -11.16 25.95
CA ILE A 989 -23.55 -11.26 27.40
C ILE A 989 -22.19 -11.20 28.11
N VAL A 990 -21.88 -10.05 28.72
CA VAL A 990 -20.64 -9.82 29.47
C VAL A 990 -20.98 -9.37 30.90
N PRO A 991 -20.86 -10.25 31.91
CA PRO A 991 -21.27 -9.94 33.29
C PRO A 991 -20.52 -8.73 33.88
N GLU A 992 -21.25 -7.76 34.42
CA GLU A 992 -20.66 -6.61 35.14
C GLU A 992 -19.87 -7.09 36.37
N GLY A 993 -18.66 -6.53 36.56
CA GLY A 993 -17.75 -6.93 37.63
C GLY A 993 -16.89 -8.14 37.30
N SER A 994 -16.99 -8.69 36.08
CA SER A 994 -15.99 -9.62 35.53
C SER A 994 -14.77 -8.85 35.03
N MET A 995 -13.67 -9.57 34.77
CA MET A 995 -12.48 -8.97 34.15
C MET A 995 -12.72 -8.45 32.73
N LEU A 996 -13.84 -8.79 32.07
CA LEU A 996 -14.22 -8.32 30.73
C LEU A 996 -15.26 -7.19 30.74
N ASN A 997 -15.76 -6.84 31.93
CA ASN A 997 -16.61 -5.68 32.16
C ASN A 997 -16.36 -5.16 33.59
N PRO A 998 -15.11 -4.70 33.86
CA PRO A 998 -14.69 -4.22 35.17
C PRO A 998 -15.44 -2.94 35.55
N ARG A 999 -15.61 -2.72 36.86
CA ARG A 999 -16.11 -1.45 37.38
C ARG A 999 -15.03 -0.36 37.25
N PRO A 1000 -15.41 0.92 37.08
CA PRO A 1000 -14.47 2.03 36.98
C PRO A 1000 -13.42 2.08 38.10
N GLY A 1001 -12.18 2.37 37.74
CA GLY A 1001 -11.03 2.54 38.65
C GLY A 1001 -10.01 1.41 38.63
N ALA A 1002 -10.35 0.25 38.05
CA ALA A 1002 -9.39 -0.84 37.82
C ALA A 1002 -8.31 -0.43 36.78
N ALA A 1003 -7.12 -1.00 36.89
CA ALA A 1003 -6.13 -0.90 35.82
C ALA A 1003 -6.55 -1.76 34.61
N VAL A 1004 -6.29 -1.28 33.38
CA VAL A 1004 -6.81 -1.89 32.14
C VAL A 1004 -5.81 -1.98 30.99
N VAL A 1005 -4.58 -1.49 31.15
CA VAL A 1005 -3.64 -1.40 30.03
C VAL A 1005 -3.36 -2.77 29.38
N ALA A 1006 -3.19 -3.83 30.18
CA ALA A 1006 -3.03 -5.20 29.68
C ALA A 1006 -4.35 -5.79 29.14
N GLY A 1007 -5.50 -5.23 29.54
CA GLY A 1007 -6.80 -5.56 28.97
C GLY A 1007 -6.86 -5.36 27.46
N ASN A 1008 -6.35 -4.22 26.99
CA ASN A 1008 -6.31 -3.86 25.57
C ASN A 1008 -5.33 -4.72 24.77
N VAL A 1009 -4.13 -4.99 25.32
CA VAL A 1009 -3.03 -5.59 24.54
C VAL A 1009 -2.84 -7.09 24.78
N GLU A 1010 -3.29 -7.63 25.91
CA GLU A 1010 -3.16 -9.06 26.25
C GLU A 1010 -4.51 -9.75 26.36
N THR A 1011 -5.43 -9.24 27.18
CA THR A 1011 -6.73 -9.90 27.41
C THR A 1011 -7.57 -9.94 26.13
N SER A 1012 -7.51 -8.90 25.30
CA SER A 1012 -8.16 -8.86 23.98
C SER A 1012 -7.72 -10.02 23.06
N GLN A 1013 -6.43 -10.37 23.09
CA GLN A 1013 -5.88 -11.52 22.35
C GLN A 1013 -6.49 -12.83 22.85
N VAL A 1014 -6.58 -13.00 24.17
CA VAL A 1014 -7.18 -14.19 24.79
C VAL A 1014 -8.67 -14.32 24.50
N VAL A 1015 -9.42 -13.21 24.53
CA VAL A 1015 -10.84 -13.18 24.14
C VAL A 1015 -11.00 -13.63 22.70
N THR A 1016 -10.16 -13.11 21.80
CA THR A 1016 -10.19 -13.44 20.37
C THR A 1016 -9.87 -14.92 20.13
N ASP A 1017 -8.79 -15.43 20.73
CA ASP A 1017 -8.45 -16.87 20.67
C ASP A 1017 -9.59 -17.74 21.20
N THR A 1018 -10.22 -17.34 22.31
CA THR A 1018 -11.31 -18.10 22.94
C THR A 1018 -12.52 -18.19 22.02
N LEU A 1019 -12.89 -17.08 21.37
CA LEU A 1019 -14.01 -17.06 20.41
C LEU A 1019 -13.70 -17.90 19.17
N PHE A 1020 -12.52 -17.78 18.57
CA PHE A 1020 -12.12 -18.60 17.43
C PHE A 1020 -12.05 -20.10 17.76
N ALA A 1021 -11.52 -20.44 18.93
CA ALA A 1021 -11.46 -21.83 19.37
C ALA A 1021 -12.86 -22.38 19.67
N ALA A 1022 -13.79 -21.55 20.18
CA ALA A 1022 -15.18 -21.93 20.41
C ALA A 1022 -15.91 -22.23 19.08
N THR A 1023 -15.63 -21.50 18.00
CA THR A 1023 -16.19 -21.84 16.67
C THR A 1023 -15.52 -23.05 16.02
N GLY A 1024 -14.36 -23.47 16.52
CA GLY A 1024 -13.55 -24.55 15.95
C GLY A 1024 -12.90 -24.19 14.61
N GLN A 1025 -12.87 -22.91 14.24
CA GLN A 1025 -12.41 -22.45 12.92
C GLN A 1025 -10.95 -22.02 12.90
N LEU A 1026 -10.34 -21.78 14.05
CA LEU A 1026 -8.92 -21.39 14.14
C LEU A 1026 -8.38 -21.76 15.52
N ALA A 1027 -7.24 -22.44 15.56
CA ALA A 1027 -6.52 -22.68 16.81
C ALA A 1027 -6.04 -21.34 17.40
N PRO A 1028 -5.90 -21.23 18.73
CA PRO A 1028 -5.21 -20.11 19.34
C PRO A 1028 -3.87 -19.76 18.68
N SER A 1029 -3.66 -18.48 18.38
CA SER A 1029 -2.38 -17.95 17.90
C SER A 1029 -1.42 -17.73 19.06
N GLN A 1030 -0.37 -16.93 18.87
CA GLN A 1030 0.54 -16.49 19.93
C GLN A 1030 -0.18 -15.92 21.17
N GLY A 1031 -1.41 -15.40 21.04
CA GLY A 1031 -2.27 -15.04 22.17
C GLY A 1031 -1.72 -13.93 23.08
N THR A 1032 -0.81 -13.10 22.56
CA THR A 1032 -0.13 -11.99 23.25
C THR A 1032 0.40 -11.01 22.19
N MET A 1033 0.54 -9.72 22.55
CA MET A 1033 1.22 -8.73 21.69
C MET A 1033 2.71 -8.58 22.00
N ASN A 1034 3.21 -9.23 23.07
CA ASN A 1034 4.60 -9.14 23.53
C ASN A 1034 5.05 -7.68 23.68
N ASN A 1035 4.32 -6.88 24.47
CA ASN A 1035 4.61 -5.46 24.60
C ASN A 1035 5.94 -5.27 25.31
N PHE A 1036 6.93 -4.79 24.56
CA PHE A 1036 8.24 -4.44 25.07
C PHE A 1036 8.39 -2.92 25.06
N THR A 1037 8.56 -2.35 26.26
CA THR A 1037 8.83 -0.93 26.40
C THR A 1037 10.15 -0.72 27.10
N PHE A 1038 10.86 0.33 26.73
CA PHE A 1038 12.02 0.75 27.48
C PHE A 1038 12.23 2.25 27.35
N GLY A 1039 12.94 2.81 28.32
CA GLY A 1039 13.26 4.22 28.29
C GLY A 1039 13.78 4.76 29.61
N ASP A 1040 13.94 6.07 29.62
CA ASP A 1040 14.30 6.88 30.78
C ASP A 1040 13.48 8.19 30.78
N GLY A 1041 13.97 9.25 31.42
CA GLY A 1041 13.30 10.54 31.46
C GLY A 1041 13.32 11.31 30.12
N ALA A 1042 14.23 10.99 29.21
CA ALA A 1042 14.42 11.67 27.92
C ALA A 1042 13.93 10.80 26.75
N ASP A 1043 14.27 9.52 26.74
CA ASP A 1043 13.97 8.58 25.67
C ASP A 1043 12.88 7.60 26.09
N GLN A 1044 11.84 7.42 25.26
CA GLN A 1044 10.81 6.39 25.46
C GLN A 1044 10.54 5.64 24.17
N TYR A 1045 10.55 4.32 24.27
CA TYR A 1045 10.27 3.42 23.16
C TYR A 1045 9.27 2.35 23.56
N TYR A 1046 8.41 2.01 22.60
CA TYR A 1046 7.40 0.99 22.68
C TYR A 1046 7.43 0.18 21.39
N GLU A 1047 7.36 -1.14 21.50
CA GLU A 1047 7.12 -2.06 20.40
C GLU A 1047 6.22 -3.23 20.83
N THR A 1048 5.50 -3.78 19.85
CA THR A 1048 4.92 -5.12 19.95
C THR A 1048 5.76 -6.06 19.09
N ILE A 1049 5.87 -7.33 19.51
CA ILE A 1049 6.71 -8.32 18.84
C ILE A 1049 5.81 -9.45 18.34
N CYS A 1050 5.93 -9.80 17.06
CA CYS A 1050 5.12 -10.85 16.45
C CYS A 1050 5.42 -12.27 16.99
N GLY A 1051 4.60 -13.24 16.57
CA GLY A 1051 4.76 -14.65 16.93
C GLY A 1051 4.15 -15.57 15.88
N GLY A 1052 3.74 -16.76 16.30
CA GLY A 1052 3.07 -17.73 15.41
C GLY A 1052 1.55 -17.54 15.37
N SER A 1053 0.95 -17.59 14.18
CA SER A 1053 -0.52 -17.68 14.06
C SER A 1053 -1.00 -19.12 14.29
N GLY A 1054 -2.23 -19.29 14.75
CA GLY A 1054 -2.86 -20.60 14.88
C GLY A 1054 -3.19 -21.22 13.52
N ALA A 1055 -3.27 -22.55 13.49
CA ALA A 1055 -3.69 -23.30 12.32
C ALA A 1055 -5.23 -23.39 12.20
N GLY A 1056 -5.73 -23.42 10.98
CA GLY A 1056 -7.16 -23.59 10.65
C GLY A 1056 -7.50 -25.00 10.14
N PRO A 1057 -8.77 -25.26 9.82
CA PRO A 1057 -9.24 -26.55 9.30
C PRO A 1057 -8.67 -26.93 7.94
N ASP A 1058 -8.15 -25.96 7.19
CA ASP A 1058 -7.72 -26.06 5.80
C ASP A 1058 -6.36 -25.41 5.53
N HIS A 1059 -5.71 -24.83 6.56
CA HIS A 1059 -4.45 -24.11 6.40
C HIS A 1059 -3.52 -24.22 7.62
N PRO A 1060 -2.19 -24.23 7.43
CA PRO A 1060 -1.23 -24.07 8.52
C PRO A 1060 -1.29 -22.65 9.11
N GLY A 1061 -0.68 -22.49 10.29
CA GLY A 1061 -0.39 -21.19 10.84
C GLY A 1061 0.85 -20.56 10.20
N THR A 1062 0.93 -19.24 10.25
CA THR A 1062 1.98 -18.43 9.65
C THR A 1062 2.95 -17.97 10.72
N SER A 1063 4.25 -18.19 10.47
CA SER A 1063 5.32 -17.81 11.39
C SER A 1063 5.70 -16.33 11.29
N ALA A 1064 6.10 -15.77 12.43
CA ALA A 1064 6.62 -14.40 12.60
C ALA A 1064 5.71 -13.29 12.03
N VAL A 1065 4.43 -13.30 12.40
CA VAL A 1065 3.46 -12.31 11.92
C VAL A 1065 2.57 -11.80 13.06
N GLN A 1066 2.12 -10.55 12.95
CA GLN A 1066 1.13 -10.00 13.87
C GLN A 1066 -0.24 -10.68 13.69
N THR A 1067 -0.90 -10.96 14.82
CA THR A 1067 -2.16 -11.70 14.86
C THR A 1067 -3.25 -10.91 15.58
N HIS A 1068 -4.48 -11.08 15.12
CA HIS A 1068 -5.70 -10.59 15.78
C HIS A 1068 -5.68 -9.10 16.11
N MET A 1069 -5.68 -8.72 17.39
CA MET A 1069 -5.99 -7.38 17.89
C MET A 1069 -4.92 -6.31 17.61
N THR A 1070 -3.80 -6.68 16.97
CA THR A 1070 -2.75 -5.74 16.55
C THR A 1070 -2.31 -6.00 15.11
N ASN A 1071 -1.83 -4.98 14.42
CA ASN A 1071 -1.07 -5.12 13.18
C ASN A 1071 0.05 -4.09 13.06
N SER A 1072 0.58 -3.63 14.21
CA SER A 1072 1.57 -2.54 14.21
C SER A 1072 2.90 -3.00 13.58
N ARG A 1073 3.53 -2.09 12.83
CA ARG A 1073 4.86 -2.34 12.26
C ARG A 1073 5.95 -2.20 13.32
N LEU A 1074 7.12 -2.75 13.01
CA LEU A 1074 8.33 -2.65 13.82
C LEU A 1074 9.27 -1.58 13.25
N THR A 1075 10.05 -0.92 14.11
CA THR A 1075 11.12 -0.02 13.68
C THR A 1075 12.29 -0.82 13.10
N ASP A 1076 12.87 -0.37 11.99
CA ASP A 1076 14.03 -1.02 11.38
C ASP A 1076 15.24 -1.03 12.33
N PRO A 1077 16.02 -2.12 12.41
CA PRO A 1077 17.16 -2.22 13.32
C PRO A 1077 18.14 -1.05 13.22
N GLU A 1078 18.48 -0.59 12.02
CA GLU A 1078 19.45 0.49 11.85
C GLU A 1078 18.93 1.83 12.35
N ILE A 1079 17.62 2.06 12.19
CA ILE A 1079 16.93 3.23 12.69
C ILE A 1079 16.88 3.21 14.22
N LEU A 1080 16.55 2.05 14.80
CA LEU A 1080 16.48 1.89 16.25
C LEU A 1080 17.85 2.20 16.90
N GLU A 1081 18.93 1.65 16.33
CA GLU A 1081 20.30 1.86 16.82
C GLU A 1081 20.82 3.28 16.63
N THR A 1082 20.32 3.98 15.60
CA THR A 1082 20.71 5.37 15.33
C THR A 1082 20.00 6.35 16.26
N ARG A 1083 18.74 6.06 16.64
CA ARG A 1083 17.91 6.98 17.43
C ARG A 1083 17.99 6.78 18.93
N LEU A 1084 18.26 5.55 19.38
CA LEU A 1084 18.22 5.19 20.79
C LEU A 1084 19.52 4.51 21.21
N PRO A 1085 19.97 4.67 22.47
CA PRO A 1085 21.17 4.00 22.98
C PRO A 1085 20.95 2.51 23.26
N VAL A 1086 20.57 1.77 22.22
CA VAL A 1086 20.39 0.32 22.20
C VAL A 1086 21.00 -0.27 20.92
N ARG A 1087 21.28 -1.58 20.94
CA ARG A 1087 21.74 -2.35 19.79
C ARG A 1087 20.85 -3.57 19.59
N VAL A 1088 20.36 -3.81 18.38
CA VAL A 1088 19.67 -5.06 18.04
C VAL A 1088 20.73 -6.11 17.74
N ASP A 1089 20.82 -7.13 18.57
CA ASP A 1089 21.80 -8.21 18.37
C ASP A 1089 21.23 -9.33 17.48
N GLY A 1090 19.91 -9.45 17.37
CA GLY A 1090 19.27 -10.38 16.45
C GLY A 1090 17.75 -10.36 16.48
N PHE A 1091 17.15 -10.75 15.37
CA PHE A 1091 15.71 -10.94 15.20
C PHE A 1091 15.44 -12.09 14.23
N ALA A 1092 15.09 -13.26 14.77
CA ALA A 1092 15.07 -14.53 14.03
C ALA A 1092 13.81 -15.36 14.34
N LEU A 1093 13.48 -16.31 13.45
CA LEU A 1093 12.43 -17.29 13.66
C LEU A 1093 12.82 -18.28 14.76
N ARG A 1094 11.87 -18.57 15.65
CA ARG A 1094 12.01 -19.63 16.66
C ARG A 1094 11.48 -20.95 16.09
N HIS A 1095 12.25 -21.56 15.20
CA HIS A 1095 11.88 -22.80 14.53
C HIS A 1095 11.48 -23.90 15.52
N GLY A 1096 10.41 -24.63 15.21
CA GLY A 1096 9.93 -25.74 16.05
C GLY A 1096 8.93 -25.33 17.13
N SER A 1097 8.70 -24.03 17.35
CA SER A 1097 7.79 -23.54 18.40
C SER A 1097 6.30 -23.68 18.09
N GLY A 1098 5.89 -23.79 16.82
CA GLY A 1098 4.51 -24.01 16.41
C GLY A 1098 3.98 -25.41 16.72
N GLY A 1099 2.74 -25.48 17.22
CA GLY A 1099 2.08 -26.73 17.62
C GLY A 1099 1.82 -27.68 16.46
N ALA A 1100 2.06 -28.97 16.68
CA ALA A 1100 1.93 -30.00 15.65
C ALA A 1100 0.47 -30.40 15.39
N GLY A 1101 0.14 -30.85 14.18
CA GLY A 1101 -1.21 -31.28 13.82
C GLY A 1101 -1.27 -31.77 12.37
N GLN A 1102 -2.47 -32.00 11.83
CA GLN A 1102 -2.64 -32.11 10.38
C GLN A 1102 -2.17 -30.81 9.70
N TYR A 1103 -2.51 -29.67 10.32
CA TYR A 1103 -1.96 -28.37 9.99
C TYR A 1103 -1.18 -27.86 11.20
N ARG A 1104 0.09 -27.54 10.98
CA ARG A 1104 1.00 -27.04 12.02
C ARG A 1104 0.73 -25.56 12.28
N GLY A 1105 0.78 -25.14 13.54
CA GLY A 1105 0.75 -23.71 13.88
C GLY A 1105 2.05 -23.00 13.49
N GLY A 1106 2.00 -21.67 13.39
CA GLY A 1106 3.16 -20.85 13.04
C GLY A 1106 4.22 -20.84 14.13
N ASP A 1107 5.47 -20.64 13.74
CA ASP A 1107 6.59 -20.45 14.68
C ASP A 1107 6.64 -19.01 15.19
N GLY A 1108 7.04 -18.85 16.47
CA GLY A 1108 7.34 -17.55 17.09
C GLY A 1108 8.67 -16.97 16.63
N VAL A 1109 9.18 -15.98 17.36
CA VAL A 1109 10.46 -15.29 17.07
C VAL A 1109 11.32 -15.14 18.31
N GLU A 1110 12.61 -14.93 18.09
CA GLU A 1110 13.60 -14.53 19.07
C GLU A 1110 14.06 -13.11 18.77
N ARG A 1111 13.97 -12.22 19.78
CA ARG A 1111 14.41 -10.82 19.69
C ARG A 1111 15.40 -10.51 20.81
N ARG A 1112 16.56 -9.94 20.44
CA ARG A 1112 17.66 -9.62 21.36
C ARG A 1112 18.07 -8.15 21.24
N ILE A 1113 18.03 -7.42 22.36
CA ILE A 1113 18.39 -6.00 22.41
C ILE A 1113 19.40 -5.74 23.54
N SER A 1114 20.60 -5.30 23.18
CA SER A 1114 21.62 -4.80 24.11
C SER A 1114 21.39 -3.32 24.44
N PHE A 1115 21.58 -2.94 25.69
CA PHE A 1115 21.48 -1.55 26.14
C PHE A 1115 22.87 -0.90 26.19
N LEU A 1116 22.97 0.33 25.71
CA LEU A 1116 24.21 1.12 25.67
C LEU A 1116 24.22 2.26 26.70
N ALA A 1117 23.05 2.56 27.28
CA ALA A 1117 22.87 3.50 28.38
C ALA A 1117 21.99 2.88 29.48
N PRO A 1118 22.04 3.40 30.72
CA PRO A 1118 21.11 3.00 31.76
C PRO A 1118 19.66 3.30 31.35
N MET A 1119 18.79 2.31 31.39
CA MET A 1119 17.36 2.46 31.08
C MET A 1119 16.53 1.52 31.93
N ARG A 1120 15.22 1.75 31.99
CA ARG A 1120 14.27 0.75 32.49
C ARG A 1120 13.62 0.03 31.31
N ALA A 1121 13.66 -1.30 31.31
CA ALA A 1121 12.96 -2.14 30.34
C ALA A 1121 11.79 -2.86 31.01
N ASN A 1122 10.63 -2.86 30.36
CA ASN A 1122 9.41 -3.52 30.84
C ASN A 1122 8.89 -4.50 29.79
N MET A 1123 8.31 -5.58 30.28
CA MET A 1123 7.59 -6.56 29.50
C MET A 1123 6.18 -6.67 30.05
N LEU A 1124 5.20 -6.50 29.17
CA LEU A 1124 3.79 -6.77 29.43
C LEU A 1124 3.32 -7.79 28.39
N ALA A 1125 3.15 -9.03 28.81
CA ALA A 1125 2.83 -10.12 27.91
C ALA A 1125 2.04 -11.25 28.60
N ASN A 1126 1.66 -12.26 27.82
CA ASN A 1126 0.99 -13.48 28.28
C ASN A 1126 1.62 -14.72 27.61
N ARG A 1127 1.12 -15.92 27.86
CA ARG A 1127 1.58 -17.17 27.22
C ARG A 1127 3.03 -17.57 27.48
N ARG A 1128 3.55 -17.25 28.67
CA ARG A 1128 4.84 -17.75 29.20
C ARG A 1128 4.65 -18.99 30.06
N ALA A 1129 3.48 -19.15 30.70
CA ALA A 1129 3.13 -20.32 31.50
C ALA A 1129 2.04 -21.17 30.82
N VAL A 1130 1.03 -20.52 30.24
CA VAL A 1130 -0.06 -21.20 29.49
C VAL A 1130 0.24 -21.14 28.00
N ALA A 1131 0.60 -22.27 27.40
CA ALA A 1131 0.91 -22.35 25.98
C ALA A 1131 -0.31 -22.09 25.07
N PRO A 1132 -0.08 -21.55 23.85
CA PRO A 1132 -1.09 -21.56 22.80
C PRO A 1132 -1.61 -22.96 22.49
N ARG A 1133 -2.89 -23.18 22.72
CA ARG A 1133 -3.51 -24.51 22.68
C ARG A 1133 -3.78 -25.01 21.27
N GLY A 1134 -3.56 -26.29 21.01
CA GLY A 1134 -4.03 -26.96 19.79
C GLY A 1134 -5.52 -27.34 19.88
N ILE A 1135 -6.20 -27.39 18.73
CA ILE A 1135 -7.63 -27.77 18.66
C ILE A 1135 -7.85 -28.94 17.69
N ALA A 1136 -9.03 -29.57 17.77
CA ALA A 1136 -9.41 -30.69 16.91
C ALA A 1136 -8.40 -31.86 16.88
N GLY A 1137 -7.63 -32.07 17.95
CA GLY A 1137 -6.58 -33.09 18.03
C GLY A 1137 -5.17 -32.62 17.70
N GLY A 1138 -5.00 -31.32 17.38
CA GLY A 1138 -3.69 -30.68 17.29
C GLY A 1138 -3.04 -30.51 18.67
N SER A 1139 -1.72 -30.37 18.67
CA SER A 1139 -0.88 -30.16 19.85
C SER A 1139 -0.69 -28.67 20.14
N ASP A 1140 -0.43 -28.37 21.40
CA ASP A 1140 -0.10 -27.02 21.87
C ASP A 1140 1.25 -26.57 21.29
N ALA A 1141 1.41 -25.26 21.14
CA ALA A 1141 2.67 -24.62 20.77
C ALA A 1141 3.64 -24.55 21.97
N GLU A 1142 4.86 -24.12 21.72
CA GLU A 1142 5.77 -23.75 22.81
C GLU A 1142 5.40 -22.36 23.40
N PRO A 1143 5.43 -22.20 24.74
CA PRO A 1143 5.23 -20.91 25.39
C PRO A 1143 6.41 -19.96 25.14
N GLY A 1144 6.15 -18.67 25.30
CA GLY A 1144 7.17 -17.62 25.25
C GLY A 1144 8.05 -17.58 26.50
N ARG A 1145 9.18 -16.86 26.46
CA ARG A 1145 10.12 -16.68 27.57
C ARG A 1145 10.81 -15.33 27.50
N ASN A 1146 11.13 -14.73 28.64
CA ASN A 1146 11.83 -13.45 28.73
C ASN A 1146 12.97 -13.54 29.75
N TRP A 1147 14.13 -12.95 29.47
CA TRP A 1147 15.21 -12.81 30.46
C TRP A 1147 16.16 -11.67 30.15
N VAL A 1148 16.94 -11.28 31.15
CA VAL A 1148 18.08 -10.38 31.00
C VAL A 1148 19.39 -11.17 31.10
N GLU A 1149 20.25 -11.03 30.10
CA GLU A 1149 21.66 -11.42 30.15
C GLU A 1149 22.44 -10.22 30.67
N ARG A 1150 23.00 -10.32 31.88
CA ARG A 1150 23.76 -9.26 32.51
C ARG A 1150 25.18 -9.19 31.94
N ALA A 1151 25.79 -8.01 31.96
CA ALA A 1151 27.15 -7.79 31.47
C ALA A 1151 28.22 -8.66 32.19
N ASP A 1152 27.95 -9.14 33.41
CA ASP A 1152 28.81 -10.07 34.15
C ASP A 1152 28.62 -11.55 33.76
N GLY A 1153 27.75 -11.83 32.80
CA GLY A 1153 27.41 -13.18 32.32
C GLY A 1153 26.30 -13.86 33.13
N SER A 1154 25.77 -13.24 34.19
CA SER A 1154 24.62 -13.78 34.92
C SER A 1154 23.33 -13.63 34.10
N ARG A 1155 22.34 -14.47 34.42
CA ARG A 1155 21.02 -14.47 33.77
C ARG A 1155 19.92 -14.25 34.81
N GLU A 1156 19.02 -13.32 34.51
CA GLU A 1156 17.85 -13.02 35.31
C GLU A 1156 16.58 -13.35 34.52
N GLU A 1157 15.86 -14.40 34.91
CA GLU A 1157 14.60 -14.79 34.28
C GLU A 1157 13.48 -13.81 34.64
N LEU A 1158 12.69 -13.41 33.64
CA LEU A 1158 11.51 -12.57 33.82
C LEU A 1158 10.24 -13.35 33.44
N GLY A 1159 9.16 -13.13 34.18
CA GLY A 1159 7.86 -13.73 33.91
C GLY A 1159 7.18 -13.16 32.65
N ALA A 1160 5.88 -13.42 32.52
CA ALA A 1160 5.04 -12.86 31.48
C ALA A 1160 4.97 -11.32 31.58
N THR A 1161 4.87 -10.82 32.81
CA THR A 1161 4.95 -9.41 33.14
C THR A 1161 6.12 -9.16 34.09
N GLY A 1162 6.84 -8.06 33.89
CA GLY A 1162 7.99 -7.70 34.72
C GLY A 1162 8.80 -6.55 34.16
N TRP A 1163 9.80 -6.12 34.91
CA TRP A 1163 10.72 -5.06 34.50
C TRP A 1163 12.13 -5.32 35.03
N ALA A 1164 13.11 -4.67 34.42
CA ALA A 1164 14.49 -4.69 34.87
C ALA A 1164 15.15 -3.32 34.63
N ASP A 1165 15.99 -2.89 35.56
CA ASP A 1165 16.96 -1.82 35.32
C ASP A 1165 18.09 -2.38 34.46
N MET A 1166 18.27 -1.82 33.28
CA MET A 1166 19.28 -2.20 32.31
C MET A 1166 20.52 -1.32 32.47
N ARG A 1167 21.70 -1.93 32.41
CA ARG A 1167 22.99 -1.22 32.39
C ARG A 1167 23.64 -1.34 31.01
N PRO A 1168 24.59 -0.46 30.67
CA PRO A 1168 25.40 -0.63 29.47
C PRO A 1168 26.03 -2.03 29.42
N GLY A 1169 25.78 -2.76 28.33
CA GLY A 1169 26.24 -4.15 28.13
C GLY A 1169 25.24 -5.23 28.57
N ASP A 1170 24.16 -4.89 29.28
CA ASP A 1170 23.06 -5.83 29.54
C ASP A 1170 22.24 -6.04 28.26
N ARG A 1171 21.69 -7.25 28.09
CA ARG A 1171 20.85 -7.62 26.94
C ARG A 1171 19.51 -8.17 27.42
N PHE A 1172 18.42 -7.66 26.85
CA PHE A 1172 17.08 -8.21 27.02
C PHE A 1172 16.78 -9.21 25.90
N VAL A 1173 16.29 -10.39 26.24
CA VAL A 1173 15.95 -11.45 25.29
C VAL A 1173 14.47 -11.84 25.43
N VAL A 1174 13.78 -11.87 24.29
CA VAL A 1174 12.37 -12.25 24.17
C VAL A 1174 12.26 -13.43 23.21
N LEU A 1175 11.70 -14.54 23.68
CA LEU A 1175 11.20 -15.62 22.85
C LEU A 1175 9.68 -15.52 22.84
N THR A 1176 9.08 -15.25 21.68
CA THR A 1176 7.63 -15.22 21.56
C THR A 1176 7.08 -16.65 21.38
N PRO A 1177 5.80 -16.88 21.73
CA PRO A 1177 5.20 -18.20 21.57
C PRO A 1177 4.87 -18.51 20.10
N GLY A 1178 4.76 -19.81 19.78
CA GLY A 1178 4.20 -20.27 18.50
C GLY A 1178 2.67 -20.22 18.49
N GLY A 1179 2.04 -20.69 17.41
CA GLY A 1179 0.59 -20.89 17.32
C GLY A 1179 0.19 -22.36 17.51
N GLY A 1180 -1.04 -22.59 17.97
CA GLY A 1180 -1.58 -23.94 18.18
C GLY A 1180 -1.79 -24.72 16.87
N GLY A 1181 -1.62 -26.04 16.92
CA GLY A 1181 -1.89 -26.92 15.78
C GLY A 1181 -3.37 -27.28 15.60
N TYR A 1182 -3.74 -27.73 14.40
CA TYR A 1182 -5.08 -28.18 14.05
C TYR A 1182 -5.08 -29.62 13.56
N GLY A 1183 -6.04 -30.42 14.04
CA GLY A 1183 -6.25 -31.78 13.56
C GLY A 1183 -5.24 -32.80 14.11
N PRO A 1184 -5.53 -34.10 14.03
CA PRO A 1184 -4.66 -35.14 14.55
C PRO A 1184 -3.33 -35.18 13.77
N HIS A 1185 -2.23 -35.25 14.51
CA HIS A 1185 -0.90 -35.45 13.92
C HIS A 1185 -0.85 -36.81 13.20
N ARG A 1186 -0.60 -36.82 11.89
CA ARG A 1186 -0.22 -38.05 11.18
C ARG A 1186 1.29 -38.18 11.27
N PRO A 1187 1.84 -39.22 11.92
CA PRO A 1187 3.26 -39.50 11.81
C PRO A 1187 3.59 -39.75 10.33
N GLU A 1188 4.63 -39.10 9.82
CA GLU A 1188 5.24 -39.41 8.52
C GLU A 1188 5.78 -40.84 8.45
#